data_AF-A0A3M6EN20-F1
#
_entry.id   AF-A0A3M6EN20-F1
#
_cell.length_a   1.000
_cell.length_b   1.000
_cell.length_c   1.000
_cell.angle_alpha   90.00
_cell.angle_beta   90.00
_cell.angle_gamma   90.00
#
_symmetry.space_group_name_H-M   'P 1'
#
loop_
_entity.id
_entity.type
_entity.pdbx_description
1 polymer ?
#
loop_
_entity_poly.entity_id
_entity_poly.type
_entity_poly.pdbx_seq_one_letter_code
_entity_poly.pdbx_strand_id
1 'polypeptide(L)'
;MINPIKHSFSHLGSSNAQGASTSHSDLVPNFVSRGRTGKVSLTHFDTHDERHLANRQNNVLESIDGRDFMLLLQKYTAAETTNEEFAVLRAAIPRYSIELAEPGRSKLLYRGISLGRASASILLTLPKGYYSREVAHGLVHGMQLSDGSYSGRGVASTSTVSAISESFALTNAIRKKEVPILFELEAMPPVPELKHSGAKGVTLSISRLPSSAAGKSEHEVILDITNRYEITEVTQKDKCMVVKMTVLGRSKRGDELAALETDKWKQLSTAKGSNPGGLFQAPDGVKWYVKTGRSTDNFHNEALASFRNEVLASKLYSAAGVAVPDVRLASRHGKPALISRLVDGTQKDLATMARSSQLKCGFAVDVWLGNWDVIGREGGNVVFSHNHKPVRIDLGGALVFRAGGERKGNFGVTPMELVTLLSRKENTSSYVFQNIERNDIRAGIAAIEKIPDARIAELCAKHGPDNRLAREALGEVLIRRKRWLVSVKQELPYIHPRKNELGQVVTVKNPTLPSGVDTWRDSSRTAVFVPHRSVRGSLNNTPFKSFQAPGTLSEWSRIRTRAVAFAEPSFQKHDRLRSASGAIVFEPDGRVWVTEPTNHVFGTAHSFPKGGLENGLNLRTNAVKEVYEETGLHVQLYGFIGDYDRTTSRTRYYLAKRVDGTPSDMGFESQSLKLARLTEADRLLSSELDTTILLDAVKVFQKTSFH
;
A
#
# COMPACT_ATOMS: atom_id res chain seq x y z
N MET A 1 -5.69 -29.82 -2.63
CA MET A 1 -5.59 -31.26 -2.95
C MET A 1 -6.16 -32.05 -1.79
N ILE A 2 -6.93 -33.09 -2.09
CA ILE A 2 -7.77 -33.86 -1.17
C ILE A 2 -6.88 -34.77 -0.29
N ASN A 3 -7.08 -34.70 1.03
CA ASN A 3 -6.34 -35.45 2.05
C ASN A 3 -6.79 -36.94 2.03
N PRO A 4 -5.90 -37.91 1.75
CA PRO A 4 -6.28 -39.32 1.55
C PRO A 4 -6.45 -40.11 2.86
N ILE A 5 -6.16 -39.53 4.02
CA ILE A 5 -6.25 -40.23 5.32
C ILE A 5 -7.52 -39.80 6.05
N LYS A 6 -8.65 -40.43 5.72
CA LYS A 6 -9.85 -40.42 6.57
C LYS A 6 -9.79 -41.64 7.48
N HIS A 7 -9.57 -41.47 8.78
CA HIS A 7 -10.26 -42.18 9.88
C HIS A 7 -9.62 -41.96 11.27
N SER A 8 -10.50 -42.11 12.26
CA SER A 8 -10.43 -41.96 13.72
C SER A 8 -9.12 -42.36 14.41
N PHE A 9 -8.52 -41.40 15.13
CA PHE A 9 -7.49 -41.66 16.13
C PHE A 9 -8.17 -41.86 17.50
N SER A 10 -8.19 -43.09 18.01
CA SER A 10 -8.64 -43.36 19.38
C SER A 10 -7.46 -43.29 20.35
N HIS A 11 -7.45 -42.26 21.19
CA HIS A 11 -6.58 -42.17 22.36
C HIS A 11 -7.41 -41.72 23.57
N LEU A 12 -7.77 -42.68 24.41
CA LEU A 12 -8.29 -42.47 25.77
C LEU A 12 -7.19 -42.78 26.79
N GLY A 13 -7.09 -41.95 27.82
CA GLY A 13 -6.28 -42.18 29.02
C GLY A 13 -5.95 -40.89 29.78
N SER A 14 -6.78 -40.54 30.76
CA SER A 14 -6.69 -39.41 31.70
C SER A 14 -5.82 -39.73 32.93
N SER A 15 -5.27 -38.70 33.61
CA SER A 15 -4.95 -38.78 35.05
C SER A 15 -4.84 -37.40 35.74
N ASN A 16 -5.46 -37.28 36.91
CA ASN A 16 -5.42 -36.14 37.84
C ASN A 16 -4.06 -36.08 38.58
N ALA A 17 -3.49 -34.88 38.77
CA ALA A 17 -2.28 -34.67 39.57
C ALA A 17 -2.66 -34.31 41.03
N GLN A 18 -2.17 -35.10 42.01
CA GLN A 18 -2.19 -34.73 43.43
C GLN A 18 -0.94 -33.92 43.79
N GLY A 19 -1.12 -32.93 44.68
CA GLY A 19 -0.13 -31.92 45.05
C GLY A 19 1.10 -32.45 45.79
N ALA A 20 2.23 -31.75 45.61
CA ALA A 20 3.49 -32.01 46.30
C ALA A 20 3.58 -31.19 47.60
N SER A 21 3.89 -31.84 48.72
CA SER A 21 4.30 -31.20 49.97
C SER A 21 5.83 -31.07 50.05
N THR A 22 6.28 -30.02 50.73
CA THR A 22 7.67 -29.62 50.95
C THR A 22 8.28 -30.34 52.16
N SER A 23 9.35 -31.13 51.97
CA SER A 23 10.35 -31.38 53.02
C SER A 23 11.68 -31.84 52.41
N HIS A 24 12.80 -31.38 52.99
CA HIS A 24 14.16 -31.74 52.63
C HIS A 24 14.42 -33.24 52.90
N SER A 25 14.62 -34.03 51.84
CA SER A 25 15.12 -35.41 51.93
C SER A 25 16.04 -35.70 50.74
N ASP A 26 17.07 -36.54 50.93
CA ASP A 26 18.01 -37.02 49.88
C ASP A 26 17.36 -37.97 48.84
N LEU A 27 16.04 -37.85 48.66
CA LEU A 27 15.18 -38.66 47.81
C LEU A 27 14.30 -37.73 46.96
N VAL A 28 14.28 -37.95 45.64
CA VAL A 28 13.48 -37.14 44.71
C VAL A 28 12.15 -37.85 44.40
N PRO A 29 10.99 -37.15 44.43
CA PRO A 29 9.70 -37.72 44.03
C PRO A 29 9.65 -38.06 42.52
N ASN A 30 9.05 -39.19 42.19
CA ASN A 30 8.82 -39.64 40.81
C ASN A 30 7.62 -38.89 40.19
N PHE A 31 7.78 -38.22 39.03
CA PHE A 31 6.63 -37.61 38.35
C PHE A 31 5.87 -38.66 37.53
N VAL A 32 4.55 -38.73 37.76
CA VAL A 32 3.64 -39.76 37.27
C VAL A 32 3.25 -39.50 35.82
N SER A 33 4.14 -39.80 34.87
CA SER A 33 3.74 -40.04 33.49
C SER A 33 3.53 -41.55 33.34
N ARG A 34 2.28 -42.00 33.51
CA ARG A 34 1.80 -43.37 33.22
C ARG A 34 2.18 -44.50 34.20
N GLY A 35 2.04 -44.26 35.51
CA GLY A 35 1.85 -45.35 36.49
C GLY A 35 3.11 -46.08 36.99
N ARG A 36 4.12 -45.37 37.48
CA ARG A 36 5.34 -45.96 38.08
C ARG A 36 5.54 -45.45 39.52
N THR A 37 5.60 -46.31 40.53
CA THR A 37 5.69 -45.95 41.96
C THR A 37 7.04 -46.38 42.59
N GLY A 38 7.91 -45.42 42.95
CA GLY A 38 9.15 -45.65 43.74
C GLY A 38 10.09 -44.42 43.85
N LYS A 39 10.84 -44.26 44.95
CA LYS A 39 11.83 -43.17 45.24
C LYS A 39 13.29 -43.69 45.17
N VAL A 40 14.29 -42.88 44.77
CA VAL A 40 15.73 -43.28 44.68
C VAL A 40 16.71 -42.15 45.09
N SER A 41 17.89 -42.51 45.61
CA SER A 41 18.96 -41.63 46.16
C SER A 41 19.89 -40.96 45.12
N LEU A 42 20.45 -39.79 45.50
CA LEU A 42 21.30 -38.85 44.73
C LEU A 42 22.75 -39.32 44.46
N THR A 43 23.26 -40.35 45.13
CA THR A 43 24.63 -40.86 44.94
C THR A 43 24.88 -41.61 43.61
N HIS A 44 23.89 -41.63 42.71
CA HIS A 44 23.86 -42.45 41.50
C HIS A 44 23.98 -41.67 40.16
N PHE A 45 24.61 -40.48 40.13
CA PHE A 45 24.79 -39.64 38.92
C PHE A 45 26.28 -39.33 38.67
N ASP A 46 26.80 -39.58 37.46
CA ASP A 46 28.23 -39.90 37.26
C ASP A 46 29.07 -38.96 36.36
N THR A 47 28.65 -37.71 36.05
CA THR A 47 29.59 -36.72 35.46
C THR A 47 29.39 -35.26 35.95
N HIS A 48 30.44 -34.43 35.80
CA HIS A 48 30.46 -33.00 36.15
C HIS A 48 29.58 -32.15 35.23
N ASP A 49 29.56 -32.47 33.93
CA ASP A 49 28.76 -31.75 32.93
C ASP A 49 27.25 -32.01 33.10
N GLU A 50 26.86 -33.24 33.46
CA GLU A 50 25.48 -33.58 33.81
C GLU A 50 25.01 -32.82 35.04
N ARG A 51 25.87 -32.65 36.06
CA ARG A 51 25.59 -31.80 37.23
C ARG A 51 25.45 -30.32 36.86
N HIS A 52 26.30 -29.81 35.96
CA HIS A 52 26.28 -28.40 35.56
C HIS A 52 25.08 -28.05 34.65
N LEU A 53 24.65 -28.97 33.78
CA LEU A 53 23.48 -28.82 32.93
C LEU A 53 22.18 -28.99 33.73
N ALA A 54 22.13 -29.98 34.62
CA ALA A 54 21.01 -30.17 35.55
C ALA A 54 20.82 -28.96 36.47
N ASN A 55 21.90 -28.36 36.99
CA ASN A 55 21.83 -27.14 37.80
C ASN A 55 21.33 -25.93 36.99
N ARG A 56 21.76 -25.75 35.74
CA ARG A 56 21.25 -24.66 34.88
C ARG A 56 19.77 -24.80 34.56
N GLN A 57 19.31 -26.01 34.28
CA GLN A 57 17.89 -26.27 34.00
C GLN A 57 17.03 -26.20 35.25
N ASN A 58 17.53 -26.69 36.40
CA ASN A 58 16.84 -26.59 37.68
C ASN A 58 16.61 -25.12 38.08
N ASN A 59 17.62 -24.26 37.90
CA ASN A 59 17.50 -22.82 38.17
C ASN A 59 16.47 -22.11 37.26
N VAL A 60 16.32 -22.54 36.00
CA VAL A 60 15.31 -21.98 35.07
C VAL A 60 13.91 -22.48 35.43
N LEU A 61 13.76 -23.74 35.84
CA LEU A 61 12.46 -24.31 36.23
C LEU A 61 11.97 -23.83 37.61
N GLU A 62 12.87 -23.51 38.54
CA GLU A 62 12.54 -22.94 39.86
C GLU A 62 12.22 -21.44 39.81
N SER A 63 12.55 -20.78 38.70
CA SER A 63 12.17 -19.39 38.44
C SER A 63 10.64 -19.21 38.39
N ILE A 64 10.18 -17.97 38.54
CA ILE A 64 8.75 -17.63 38.38
C ILE A 64 8.25 -18.10 37.00
N ASP A 65 9.05 -17.83 35.95
CA ASP A 65 8.74 -18.23 34.57
C ASP A 65 8.70 -19.76 34.39
N GLY A 66 9.57 -20.49 35.08
CA GLY A 66 9.61 -21.95 35.05
C GLY A 66 8.40 -22.61 35.73
N ARG A 67 7.94 -22.05 36.84
CA ARG A 67 6.72 -22.49 37.54
C ARG A 67 5.46 -22.17 36.75
N ASP A 68 5.39 -20.98 36.16
CA ASP A 68 4.29 -20.58 35.28
C ASP A 68 4.23 -21.45 34.01
N PHE A 69 5.40 -21.84 33.49
CA PHE A 69 5.49 -22.77 32.38
C PHE A 69 4.98 -24.19 32.74
N MET A 70 5.26 -24.69 33.95
CA MET A 70 4.72 -25.98 34.39
C MET A 70 3.19 -25.97 34.54
N LEU A 71 2.62 -24.85 35.01
CA LEU A 71 1.18 -24.63 35.02
C LEU A 71 0.60 -24.57 33.59
N LEU A 72 1.32 -23.93 32.66
CA LEU A 72 0.96 -23.84 31.25
C LEU A 72 0.88 -25.24 30.61
N LEU A 73 1.85 -26.11 30.88
CA LEU A 73 1.88 -27.48 30.35
C LEU A 73 0.77 -28.35 30.95
N GLN A 74 0.50 -28.23 32.25
CA GLN A 74 -0.65 -28.90 32.89
C GLN A 74 -1.96 -28.47 32.25
N LYS A 75 -2.17 -27.16 32.05
CA LYS A 75 -3.35 -26.62 31.38
C LYS A 75 -3.43 -27.05 29.91
N TYR A 76 -2.31 -27.17 29.21
CA TYR A 76 -2.26 -27.65 27.83
C TYR A 76 -2.72 -29.11 27.68
N THR A 77 -2.47 -29.94 28.71
CA THR A 77 -2.85 -31.37 28.71
C THR A 77 -4.23 -31.66 29.32
N ALA A 78 -4.88 -30.65 29.91
CA ALA A 78 -6.19 -30.79 30.54
C ALA A 78 -7.30 -31.05 29.50
N ALA A 79 -8.31 -31.84 29.88
CA ALA A 79 -9.42 -32.19 28.99
C ALA A 79 -10.41 -31.04 28.75
N GLU A 80 -10.34 -29.99 29.56
CA GLU A 80 -11.34 -28.92 29.66
C GLU A 80 -10.89 -27.61 29.01
N THR A 81 -9.69 -27.59 28.44
CA THR A 81 -9.07 -26.41 27.82
C THR A 81 -9.81 -26.02 26.54
N THR A 82 -10.28 -24.77 26.47
CA THR A 82 -11.04 -24.28 25.30
C THR A 82 -10.13 -24.04 24.09
N ASN A 83 -10.71 -23.88 22.89
CA ASN A 83 -9.94 -23.62 21.67
C ASN A 83 -9.16 -22.30 21.73
N GLU A 84 -9.76 -21.26 22.32
CA GLU A 84 -9.13 -19.95 22.55
C GLU A 84 -7.97 -20.07 23.53
N GLU A 85 -8.16 -20.82 24.63
CA GLU A 85 -7.08 -21.10 25.58
C GLU A 85 -5.96 -21.91 24.93
N PHE A 86 -6.28 -22.92 24.12
CA PHE A 86 -5.30 -23.67 23.34
C PHE A 86 -4.50 -22.78 22.39
N ALA A 87 -5.11 -21.76 21.78
CA ALA A 87 -4.41 -20.81 20.93
C ALA A 87 -3.43 -19.92 21.72
N VAL A 88 -3.85 -19.42 22.89
CA VAL A 88 -3.01 -18.60 23.79
C VAL A 88 -1.85 -19.42 24.36
N LEU A 89 -2.11 -20.65 24.83
CA LEU A 89 -1.09 -21.54 25.37
C LEU A 89 -0.06 -21.93 24.29
N ARG A 90 -0.50 -22.18 23.04
CA ARG A 90 0.40 -22.44 21.90
C ARG A 90 1.30 -21.25 21.56
N ALA A 91 0.83 -20.02 21.73
CA ALA A 91 1.65 -18.83 21.50
C ALA A 91 2.71 -18.63 22.60
N ALA A 92 2.44 -19.13 23.80
CA ALA A 92 3.34 -19.05 24.94
C ALA A 92 4.45 -20.11 24.89
N ILE A 93 4.17 -21.35 24.45
CA ILE A 93 5.16 -22.45 24.35
C ILE A 93 6.47 -22.05 23.63
N PRO A 94 6.47 -21.37 22.46
CA PRO A 94 7.69 -20.94 21.77
C PRO A 94 8.62 -20.04 22.58
N ARG A 95 8.11 -19.33 23.60
CA ARG A 95 8.91 -18.49 24.49
C ARG A 95 9.72 -19.31 25.50
N TYR A 96 9.27 -20.52 25.81
CA TYR A 96 9.84 -21.38 26.84
C TYR A 96 10.64 -22.57 26.28
N SER A 97 10.66 -22.75 24.96
CA SER A 97 11.42 -23.82 24.31
C SER A 97 12.92 -23.50 24.21
N ILE A 98 13.78 -24.50 24.42
CA ILE A 98 15.23 -24.46 24.19
C ILE A 98 15.60 -25.02 22.80
N GLU A 99 16.75 -24.61 22.26
CA GLU A 99 17.31 -25.26 21.07
C GLU A 99 17.82 -26.66 21.45
N LEU A 100 17.48 -27.66 20.65
CA LEU A 100 17.77 -29.05 20.93
C LEU A 100 19.17 -29.48 20.50
N ALA A 101 19.77 -28.76 19.55
CA ALA A 101 21.00 -29.16 18.88
C ALA A 101 22.01 -28.02 18.88
N GLU A 102 23.28 -28.35 19.15
CA GLU A 102 24.39 -27.38 19.20
C GLU A 102 24.82 -26.96 17.79
N PRO A 103 25.29 -25.71 17.58
CA PRO A 103 25.79 -25.25 16.28
C PRO A 103 26.75 -26.26 15.62
N GLY A 104 26.44 -26.68 14.41
CA GLY A 104 27.24 -27.63 13.63
C GLY A 104 27.04 -29.12 13.96
N ARG A 105 26.17 -29.48 14.91
CA ARG A 105 25.85 -30.87 15.27
C ARG A 105 24.36 -31.08 15.38
N SER A 106 23.80 -32.10 14.72
CA SER A 106 22.40 -32.50 14.92
C SER A 106 22.24 -33.32 16.21
N LYS A 107 21.04 -33.32 16.78
CA LYS A 107 20.66 -34.18 17.92
C LYS A 107 19.61 -35.19 17.49
N LEU A 108 19.87 -36.47 17.71
CA LEU A 108 18.95 -37.54 17.33
C LEU A 108 17.96 -37.82 18.46
N LEU A 109 16.67 -37.82 18.12
CA LEU A 109 15.56 -38.15 19.00
C LEU A 109 14.73 -39.29 18.41
N TYR A 110 13.99 -39.98 19.25
CA TYR A 110 13.22 -41.17 18.89
C TYR A 110 11.78 -41.07 19.38
N ARG A 111 10.84 -41.57 18.59
CA ARG A 111 9.43 -41.69 19.00
C ARG A 111 8.83 -42.96 18.46
N GLY A 112 8.25 -43.77 19.34
CA GLY A 112 7.50 -44.96 18.95
C GLY A 112 6.00 -44.66 18.84
N ILE A 113 5.36 -45.13 17.78
CA ILE A 113 3.90 -45.16 17.65
C ILE A 113 3.45 -46.48 16.99
N SER A 114 2.15 -46.67 16.87
CA SER A 114 1.57 -47.70 16.01
C SER A 114 0.56 -47.08 15.07
N LEU A 115 0.46 -47.60 13.84
CA LEU A 115 -0.48 -47.14 12.81
C LEU A 115 -1.24 -48.30 12.20
N GLY A 116 -2.50 -48.06 11.82
CA GLY A 116 -3.26 -49.00 10.99
C GLY A 116 -2.52 -49.35 9.69
N ARG A 117 -2.71 -50.58 9.18
CA ARG A 117 -1.97 -51.09 8.01
C ARG A 117 -2.05 -50.18 6.79
N ALA A 118 -3.22 -49.63 6.48
CA ALA A 118 -3.40 -48.72 5.34
C ALA A 118 -2.57 -47.43 5.50
N SER A 119 -2.60 -46.82 6.68
CA SER A 119 -1.83 -45.60 6.98
C SER A 119 -0.32 -45.87 6.98
N ALA A 120 0.12 -47.03 7.48
CA ALA A 120 1.52 -47.44 7.45
C ALA A 120 2.01 -47.65 6.00
N SER A 121 1.21 -48.27 5.13
CA SER A 121 1.57 -48.46 3.72
C SER A 121 1.72 -47.14 2.95
N ILE A 122 0.93 -46.11 3.31
CA ILE A 122 1.05 -44.78 2.69
C ILE A 122 2.43 -44.16 2.97
N LEU A 123 3.01 -44.38 4.15
CA LEU A 123 4.33 -43.83 4.49
C LEU A 123 5.43 -44.24 3.50
N LEU A 124 5.34 -45.44 2.93
CA LEU A 124 6.30 -45.96 1.95
C LEU A 124 6.25 -45.22 0.61
N THR A 125 5.10 -44.61 0.27
CA THR A 125 4.86 -43.94 -1.01
C THR A 125 4.79 -42.42 -0.89
N LEU A 126 4.96 -41.86 0.32
CA LEU A 126 4.93 -40.42 0.53
C LEU A 126 6.10 -39.71 -0.16
N PRO A 127 5.86 -38.52 -0.76
CA PRO A 127 6.92 -37.63 -1.18
C PRO A 127 7.84 -37.27 -0.01
N LYS A 128 9.15 -37.30 -0.21
CA LYS A 128 10.18 -36.95 0.79
C LYS A 128 10.49 -35.45 0.81
N GLY A 129 11.17 -34.97 1.84
CA GLY A 129 11.61 -33.58 1.99
C GLY A 129 10.44 -32.61 2.18
N TYR A 130 10.52 -31.43 1.55
CA TYR A 130 9.53 -30.35 1.69
C TYR A 130 8.06 -30.78 1.58
N TYR A 131 7.74 -31.67 0.63
CA TYR A 131 6.36 -32.09 0.36
C TYR A 131 5.77 -33.01 1.42
N SER A 132 6.59 -33.58 2.31
CA SER A 132 6.13 -34.42 3.42
C SER A 132 5.64 -33.63 4.64
N ARG A 133 5.88 -32.31 4.69
CA ARG A 133 5.82 -31.52 5.93
C ARG A 133 4.48 -31.57 6.67
N GLU A 134 3.37 -31.47 5.95
CA GLU A 134 2.04 -31.49 6.58
C GLU A 134 1.75 -32.85 7.22
N VAL A 135 2.06 -33.94 6.51
CA VAL A 135 1.86 -35.30 7.02
C VAL A 135 2.82 -35.60 8.17
N ALA A 136 4.10 -35.24 8.02
CA ALA A 136 5.13 -35.42 9.04
C ALA A 136 4.79 -34.67 10.33
N HIS A 137 4.35 -33.42 10.22
CA HIS A 137 3.89 -32.64 11.36
C HIS A 137 2.64 -33.25 12.00
N GLY A 138 1.69 -33.72 11.18
CA GLY A 138 0.50 -34.42 11.64
C GLY A 138 0.78 -35.71 12.42
N LEU A 139 1.80 -36.47 12.00
CA LEU A 139 2.24 -37.69 12.67
C LEU A 139 2.90 -37.42 14.04
N VAL A 140 3.54 -36.26 14.20
CA VAL A 140 4.20 -35.88 15.45
C VAL A 140 3.19 -35.26 16.43
N HIS A 141 2.42 -34.26 16.00
CA HIS A 141 1.58 -33.42 16.88
C HIS A 141 0.06 -33.62 16.75
N GLY A 142 -0.40 -34.36 15.74
CA GLY A 142 -1.82 -34.49 15.37
C GLY A 142 -2.18 -33.67 14.13
N MET A 143 -3.25 -34.04 13.43
CA MET A 143 -3.70 -33.35 12.20
C MET A 143 -4.71 -32.26 12.51
N GLN A 144 -4.65 -31.13 11.81
CA GLN A 144 -5.69 -30.10 11.91
C GLN A 144 -7.01 -30.59 11.29
N LEU A 145 -8.08 -30.52 12.06
CA LEU A 145 -9.46 -30.79 11.67
C LEU A 145 -10.11 -29.53 11.08
N SER A 146 -11.21 -29.71 10.34
CA SER A 146 -11.89 -28.64 9.60
C SER A 146 -12.48 -27.53 10.48
N ASP A 147 -12.74 -27.83 11.76
CA ASP A 147 -13.21 -26.89 12.77
C ASP A 147 -12.06 -26.10 13.45
N GLY A 148 -10.82 -26.31 12.99
CA GLY A 148 -9.62 -25.68 13.52
C GLY A 148 -9.01 -26.40 14.73
N SER A 149 -9.68 -27.43 15.27
CA SER A 149 -9.13 -28.31 16.30
C SER A 149 -8.09 -29.28 15.70
N TYR A 150 -7.37 -30.04 16.53
CA TYR A 150 -6.40 -31.03 16.05
C TYR A 150 -6.80 -32.43 16.54
N SER A 151 -6.59 -33.46 15.73
CA SER A 151 -6.93 -34.86 16.04
C SER A 151 -6.12 -35.48 17.18
N GLY A 152 -5.17 -34.73 17.75
CA GLY A 152 -4.37 -35.09 18.92
C GLY A 152 -4.22 -33.90 19.89
N ARG A 153 -3.95 -34.18 21.17
CA ARG A 153 -3.81 -33.15 22.23
C ARG A 153 -2.43 -32.44 22.22
N GLY A 154 -1.85 -32.24 21.04
CA GLY A 154 -0.81 -31.24 20.75
C GLY A 154 0.57 -31.36 21.42
N VAL A 155 0.85 -32.38 22.25
CA VAL A 155 2.17 -32.58 22.86
C VAL A 155 2.81 -33.86 22.33
N ALA A 156 3.93 -33.72 21.62
CA ALA A 156 4.72 -34.84 21.16
C ALA A 156 5.94 -35.07 22.07
N SER A 157 5.89 -36.07 22.93
CA SER A 157 7.08 -36.53 23.64
C SER A 157 7.94 -37.48 22.79
N THR A 158 9.24 -37.35 22.96
CA THR A 158 10.30 -38.08 22.25
C THR A 158 11.42 -38.41 23.23
N SER A 159 12.26 -39.39 22.92
CA SER A 159 13.33 -39.87 23.79
C SER A 159 14.67 -39.79 23.07
N THR A 160 15.78 -39.62 23.80
CA THR A 160 17.12 -39.81 23.21
C THR A 160 17.52 -41.29 23.10
N VAL A 161 16.67 -42.20 23.59
CA VAL A 161 16.93 -43.64 23.64
C VAL A 161 15.98 -44.38 22.69
N SER A 162 16.54 -45.00 21.65
CA SER A 162 15.79 -45.73 20.63
C SER A 162 15.03 -46.93 21.19
N ALA A 163 15.69 -47.74 22.04
CA ALA A 163 15.12 -48.97 22.61
C ALA A 163 13.81 -48.74 23.39
N ILE A 164 13.72 -47.62 24.12
CA ILE A 164 12.50 -47.24 24.85
C ILE A 164 11.37 -46.94 23.87
N SER A 165 11.66 -46.15 22.83
CA SER A 165 10.69 -45.78 21.79
C SER A 165 10.23 -46.99 21.00
N GLU A 166 11.15 -47.88 20.64
CA GLU A 166 10.85 -49.13 19.93
C GLU A 166 9.96 -50.06 20.75
N SER A 167 10.28 -50.27 22.03
CA SER A 167 9.46 -51.08 22.95
C SER A 167 8.03 -50.53 23.05
N PHE A 168 7.87 -49.21 23.05
CA PHE A 168 6.56 -48.56 23.08
C PHE A 168 5.79 -48.75 21.77
N ALA A 169 6.44 -48.62 20.62
CA ALA A 169 5.85 -48.90 19.30
C ALA A 169 5.33 -50.34 19.23
N LEU A 170 6.14 -51.31 19.64
CA LEU A 170 5.80 -52.74 19.63
C LEU A 170 4.62 -53.05 20.57
N THR A 171 4.64 -52.52 21.79
CA THR A 171 3.60 -52.79 22.78
C THR A 171 2.24 -52.24 22.32
N ASN A 172 2.21 -51.03 21.75
CA ASN A 172 0.97 -50.46 21.22
C ASN A 172 0.48 -51.19 19.98
N ALA A 173 1.38 -51.56 19.07
CA ALA A 173 1.05 -52.30 17.87
C ALA A 173 0.42 -53.66 18.21
N ILE A 174 0.97 -54.39 19.18
CA ILE A 174 0.39 -55.65 19.68
C ILE A 174 -1.00 -55.40 20.26
N ARG A 175 -1.14 -54.41 21.15
CA ARG A 175 -2.42 -54.09 21.81
C ARG A 175 -3.51 -53.71 20.81
N LYS A 176 -3.16 -52.95 19.76
CA LYS A 176 -4.09 -52.39 18.77
C LYS A 176 -4.21 -53.21 17.48
N LYS A 177 -3.43 -54.29 17.32
CA LYS A 177 -3.28 -55.05 16.06
C LYS A 177 -2.85 -54.17 14.88
N GLU A 178 -1.94 -53.24 15.15
CA GLU A 178 -1.43 -52.22 14.22
C GLU A 178 0.01 -52.52 13.79
N VAL A 179 0.56 -51.70 12.88
CA VAL A 179 1.96 -51.74 12.47
C VAL A 179 2.79 -50.87 13.42
N PRO A 180 3.87 -51.39 14.03
CA PRO A 180 4.78 -50.59 14.87
C PRO A 180 5.66 -49.67 14.02
N ILE A 181 5.71 -48.39 14.38
CA ILE A 181 6.49 -47.36 13.68
C ILE A 181 7.46 -46.70 14.65
N LEU A 182 8.73 -46.59 14.25
CA LEU A 182 9.77 -45.87 14.97
C LEU A 182 10.18 -44.63 14.17
N PHE A 183 10.03 -43.45 14.75
CA PHE A 183 10.55 -42.21 14.18
C PHE A 183 11.96 -41.95 14.68
N GLU A 184 12.88 -41.71 13.75
CA GLU A 184 14.21 -41.18 13.99
C GLU A 184 14.23 -39.71 13.58
N LEU A 185 14.31 -38.83 14.57
CA LEU A 185 14.12 -37.39 14.41
C LEU A 185 15.47 -36.69 14.57
N GLU A 186 16.07 -36.32 13.45
CA GLU A 186 17.32 -35.56 13.42
C GLU A 186 17.03 -34.07 13.63
N ALA A 187 17.20 -33.61 14.86
CA ALA A 187 17.02 -32.21 15.24
C ALA A 187 18.21 -31.37 14.79
N MET A 188 17.94 -30.44 13.87
CA MET A 188 18.98 -29.60 13.28
C MET A 188 19.30 -28.39 14.15
N PRO A 189 20.57 -27.97 14.17
CA PRO A 189 20.97 -26.75 14.86
C PRO A 189 20.43 -25.49 14.17
N PRO A 190 20.51 -24.32 14.83
CA PRO A 190 20.22 -23.06 14.16
C PRO A 190 21.11 -22.88 12.92
N VAL A 191 20.52 -22.31 11.86
CA VAL A 191 21.27 -21.88 10.66
C VAL A 191 21.05 -20.38 10.50
N PRO A 192 21.89 -19.55 11.15
CA PRO A 192 21.74 -18.10 11.19
C PRO A 192 21.67 -17.46 9.81
N GLU A 193 22.46 -17.95 8.86
CA GLU A 193 22.56 -17.45 7.48
C GLU A 193 21.23 -17.60 6.72
N LEU A 194 20.50 -18.68 7.00
CA LEU A 194 19.18 -18.96 6.42
C LEU A 194 18.03 -18.38 7.27
N LYS A 195 18.34 -17.65 8.35
CA LYS A 195 17.36 -17.17 9.34
C LYS A 195 16.48 -18.29 9.88
N HIS A 196 17.01 -19.49 10.04
CA HIS A 196 16.28 -20.60 10.65
C HIS A 196 16.68 -20.70 12.12
N SER A 197 15.70 -20.75 13.03
CA SER A 197 16.01 -21.16 14.41
C SER A 197 16.44 -22.62 14.42
N GLY A 198 17.14 -23.05 15.47
CA GLY A 198 17.34 -24.48 15.70
C GLY A 198 16.02 -25.19 15.94
N ALA A 199 15.99 -26.50 15.75
CA ALA A 199 14.90 -27.33 16.24
C ALA A 199 14.72 -27.10 17.75
N LYS A 200 13.48 -26.92 18.18
CA LYS A 200 13.17 -26.51 19.55
C LYS A 200 12.42 -27.58 20.33
N GLY A 201 12.60 -27.61 21.63
CA GLY A 201 11.80 -28.45 22.50
C GLY A 201 11.98 -28.09 23.96
N VAL A 202 11.36 -28.88 24.82
CA VAL A 202 11.35 -28.72 26.27
C VAL A 202 11.86 -30.02 26.86
N THR A 203 12.86 -29.92 27.72
CA THR A 203 13.42 -31.05 28.46
C THR A 203 12.84 -31.04 29.87
N LEU A 204 12.16 -32.12 30.27
CA LEU A 204 11.70 -32.31 31.65
C LEU A 204 12.74 -33.12 32.43
N SER A 205 12.91 -32.80 33.71
CA SER A 205 14.12 -33.14 34.47
C SER A 205 14.17 -34.53 35.14
N ILE A 206 13.20 -35.45 35.02
CA ILE A 206 13.33 -36.75 35.73
C ILE A 206 12.71 -37.93 34.97
N SER A 207 13.53 -38.95 34.68
CA SER A 207 13.10 -40.33 34.44
C SER A 207 14.28 -41.27 34.67
N ARG A 208 14.05 -42.44 35.29
CA ARG A 208 15.03 -43.55 35.41
C ARG A 208 14.33 -44.86 35.04
N LEU A 209 15.02 -45.70 34.27
CA LEU A 209 14.76 -47.15 34.13
C LEU A 209 16.00 -47.94 34.62
N PRO A 210 15.83 -49.23 34.99
CA PRO A 210 16.82 -49.98 35.76
C PRO A 210 18.08 -50.34 34.97
N SER A 211 19.13 -50.66 35.74
CA SER A 211 20.52 -50.94 35.38
C SER A 211 20.77 -52.07 34.36
N SER A 212 19.73 -52.67 33.78
CA SER A 212 19.84 -53.63 32.68
C SER A 212 19.86 -52.97 31.30
N ALA A 213 19.54 -51.68 31.19
CA ALA A 213 19.70 -50.89 29.97
C ALA A 213 21.01 -50.10 30.03
N ALA A 214 22.12 -50.78 29.77
CA ALA A 214 23.46 -50.19 29.77
C ALA A 214 23.60 -49.13 28.66
N GLY A 215 23.89 -47.89 29.09
CA GLY A 215 24.50 -46.85 28.27
C GLY A 215 23.51 -45.87 27.62
N LYS A 216 23.59 -44.61 28.08
CA LYS A 216 22.99 -43.37 27.52
C LYS A 216 21.54 -43.12 27.94
N SER A 217 21.29 -42.02 28.66
CA SER A 217 19.93 -41.46 28.65
C SER A 217 19.82 -39.99 29.08
N GLU A 218 19.23 -39.19 28.19
CA GLU A 218 18.41 -38.01 28.50
C GLU A 218 16.94 -38.33 28.14
N HIS A 219 16.03 -38.30 29.10
CA HIS A 219 14.91 -39.25 29.04
C HIS A 219 13.62 -38.82 28.33
N GLU A 220 13.21 -37.55 28.29
CA GLU A 220 11.97 -37.15 27.59
C GLU A 220 12.04 -35.69 27.11
N VAL A 221 11.93 -35.50 25.79
CA VAL A 221 11.90 -34.21 25.12
C VAL A 221 10.51 -34.00 24.55
N ILE A 222 9.83 -32.97 25.03
CA ILE A 222 8.59 -32.47 24.42
C ILE A 222 8.98 -31.59 23.24
N LEU A 223 8.61 -31.99 22.03
CA LEU A 223 8.91 -31.21 20.84
C LEU A 223 8.01 -29.97 20.74
N ASP A 224 8.60 -28.85 20.33
CA ASP A 224 7.86 -27.64 20.03
C ASP A 224 6.90 -27.90 18.85
N ILE A 225 5.62 -27.52 19.02
CA ILE A 225 4.59 -27.66 17.98
C ILE A 225 4.89 -26.81 16.75
N THR A 226 5.75 -25.80 16.83
CA THR A 226 6.14 -24.94 15.70
C THR A 226 7.31 -25.49 14.89
N ASN A 227 7.90 -26.61 15.31
CA ASN A 227 8.91 -27.30 14.52
C ASN A 227 8.35 -27.76 13.17
N ARG A 228 9.23 -27.77 12.17
CA ARG A 228 8.96 -28.33 10.87
C ARG A 228 9.62 -29.70 10.78
N TYR A 229 8.90 -30.66 10.22
CA TYR A 229 9.35 -32.04 10.09
C TYR A 229 9.39 -32.39 8.61
N GLU A 230 10.46 -33.04 8.16
CA GLU A 230 10.58 -33.51 6.78
C GLU A 230 11.01 -34.97 6.79
N ILE A 231 10.17 -35.86 6.24
CA ILE A 231 10.52 -37.26 6.05
C ILE A 231 11.64 -37.35 5.02
N THR A 232 12.78 -37.88 5.43
CA THR A 232 13.95 -38.09 4.57
C THR A 232 14.00 -39.52 4.06
N GLU A 233 13.60 -40.48 4.88
CA GLU A 233 13.68 -41.90 4.55
C GLU A 233 12.59 -42.70 5.29
N VAL A 234 12.08 -43.74 4.64
CA VAL A 234 11.23 -44.76 5.28
C VAL A 234 11.78 -46.12 4.90
N THR A 235 12.10 -46.93 5.90
CA THR A 235 12.66 -48.28 5.71
C THR A 235 11.97 -49.28 6.62
N GLN A 236 11.78 -50.50 6.13
CA GLN A 236 11.38 -51.61 6.99
C GLN A 236 12.63 -52.18 7.68
N LYS A 237 12.67 -52.22 9.01
CA LYS A 237 13.81 -52.77 9.76
C LYS A 237 13.34 -53.61 10.95
N ASP A 238 13.79 -54.87 10.99
CA ASP A 238 13.44 -55.82 12.05
C ASP A 238 11.92 -55.89 12.31
N LYS A 239 11.49 -55.56 13.54
CA LYS A 239 10.10 -55.62 13.98
C LYS A 239 9.34 -54.31 13.78
N CYS A 240 9.95 -53.25 13.25
CA CYS A 240 9.35 -51.92 13.10
C CYS A 240 9.54 -51.33 11.68
N MET A 241 8.62 -50.45 11.29
CA MET A 241 8.88 -49.53 10.17
C MET A 241 9.59 -48.28 10.73
N VAL A 242 10.76 -47.94 10.19
CA VAL A 242 11.56 -46.78 10.63
C VAL A 242 11.31 -45.62 9.68
N VAL A 243 10.92 -44.47 10.22
CA VAL A 243 10.74 -43.21 9.46
C VAL A 243 11.77 -42.21 9.97
N LYS A 244 12.73 -41.86 9.12
CA LYS A 244 13.69 -40.81 9.41
C LYS A 244 13.11 -39.46 9.03
N MET A 245 13.24 -38.49 9.91
CA MET A 245 12.81 -37.13 9.68
C MET A 245 13.88 -36.13 10.10
N THR A 246 14.06 -35.10 9.30
CA THR A 246 14.76 -33.89 9.74
C THR A 246 13.78 -33.01 10.51
N VAL A 247 14.17 -32.56 11.70
CA VAL A 247 13.44 -31.57 12.49
C VAL A 247 14.16 -30.24 12.35
N LEU A 248 13.44 -29.25 11.82
CA LEU A 248 13.94 -27.90 11.61
C LEU A 248 13.19 -26.96 12.53
N GLY A 249 13.91 -25.96 13.06
CA GLY A 249 13.24 -24.82 13.67
C GLY A 249 12.40 -24.04 12.67
N ARG A 250 11.54 -23.20 13.22
CA ARG A 250 10.76 -22.25 12.42
C ARG A 250 11.72 -21.34 11.66
N SER A 251 11.43 -21.05 10.39
CA SER A 251 12.09 -19.91 9.74
C SER A 251 11.74 -18.69 10.58
N LYS A 252 12.74 -17.98 11.13
CA LYS A 252 12.53 -16.65 11.68
C LYS A 252 11.81 -15.88 10.60
N ARG A 253 10.56 -15.49 10.87
CA ARG A 253 9.85 -14.59 9.95
C ARG A 253 10.78 -13.39 9.76
N GLY A 254 10.76 -12.78 8.58
CA GLY A 254 11.59 -11.62 8.25
C GLY A 254 11.49 -10.44 9.21
N ASP A 255 10.64 -10.51 10.25
CA ASP A 255 10.37 -9.51 11.27
C ASP A 255 10.61 -9.96 12.72
N GLU A 256 11.28 -11.09 13.01
CA GLU A 256 11.93 -11.27 14.32
C GLU A 256 13.28 -10.53 14.35
N LEU A 257 13.25 -9.25 13.98
CA LEU A 257 13.96 -8.24 14.74
C LEU A 257 13.13 -8.08 16.02
N ALA A 258 13.72 -8.11 17.21
CA ALA A 258 13.02 -7.64 18.39
C ALA A 258 12.43 -6.27 18.04
N ALA A 259 11.11 -6.18 17.88
CA ALA A 259 10.46 -4.93 17.50
C ALA A 259 10.87 -3.91 18.55
N LEU A 260 11.44 -2.78 18.11
CA LEU A 260 11.96 -1.77 19.02
C LEU A 260 10.87 -1.37 20.02
N GLU A 261 11.09 -1.64 21.31
CA GLU A 261 10.12 -1.29 22.35
C GLU A 261 10.21 0.20 22.67
N THR A 262 9.07 0.87 22.63
CA THR A 262 8.97 2.32 22.82
C THR A 262 8.39 2.71 24.17
N ASP A 263 8.04 1.75 25.01
CA ASP A 263 7.40 1.94 26.32
C ASP A 263 8.14 2.94 27.21
N LYS A 264 9.47 2.90 27.19
CA LYS A 264 10.35 3.75 28.00
C LYS A 264 10.66 5.12 27.37
N TRP A 265 10.14 5.41 26.19
CA TRP A 265 10.42 6.67 25.50
C TRP A 265 9.65 7.83 26.13
N LYS A 266 10.31 8.98 26.26
CA LYS A 266 9.70 10.19 26.84
C LYS A 266 8.68 10.75 25.87
N GLN A 267 7.42 10.81 26.26
CA GLN A 267 6.38 11.46 25.46
C GLN A 267 6.56 12.98 25.50
N LEU A 268 6.62 13.60 24.33
CA LEU A 268 6.75 15.04 24.15
C LEU A 268 5.42 15.70 23.76
N SER A 269 4.54 14.98 23.07
CA SER A 269 3.20 15.46 22.73
C SER A 269 2.21 14.32 22.54
N THR A 270 0.91 14.66 22.53
CA THR A 270 -0.18 13.77 22.10
C THR A 270 -0.22 13.61 20.58
N ALA A 271 -1.15 12.79 20.09
CA ALA A 271 -1.37 12.52 18.67
C ALA A 271 -1.74 13.81 17.91
N LYS A 272 -1.14 13.99 16.73
CA LYS A 272 -1.46 15.08 15.80
C LYS A 272 -2.36 14.62 14.64
N GLY A 273 -2.79 13.36 14.64
CA GLY A 273 -3.59 12.75 13.57
C GLY A 273 -4.62 11.74 14.10
N SER A 274 -5.25 11.00 13.19
CA SER A 274 -6.37 10.10 13.49
C SER A 274 -5.97 8.75 14.12
N ASN A 275 -4.67 8.44 14.12
CA ASN A 275 -4.13 7.26 14.80
C ASN A 275 -3.64 7.65 16.20
N PRO A 276 -3.99 6.89 17.26
CA PRO A 276 -3.47 7.10 18.59
C PRO A 276 -1.93 7.07 18.61
N GLY A 277 -1.32 7.82 19.53
CA GLY A 277 0.13 7.94 19.61
C GLY A 277 0.58 9.36 19.97
N GLY A 278 1.70 9.79 19.39
CA GLY A 278 2.26 11.12 19.65
C GLY A 278 3.73 11.26 19.27
N LEU A 279 4.33 12.38 19.66
CA LEU A 279 5.75 12.62 19.53
C LEU A 279 6.49 12.09 20.76
N PHE A 280 7.56 11.32 20.54
CA PHE A 280 8.37 10.72 21.58
C PHE A 280 9.85 11.00 21.35
N GLN A 281 10.62 10.95 22.42
CA GLN A 281 12.09 10.98 22.41
C GLN A 281 12.63 9.64 22.88
N ALA A 282 13.44 9.01 22.04
CA ALA A 282 14.16 7.80 22.37
C ALA A 282 15.34 8.10 23.34
N PRO A 283 15.91 7.09 24.04
CA PRO A 283 17.00 7.30 24.99
C PRO A 283 18.26 7.94 24.38
N ASP A 284 18.48 7.75 23.08
CA ASP A 284 19.56 8.38 22.31
C ASP A 284 19.29 9.86 21.96
N GLY A 285 18.18 10.43 22.42
CA GLY A 285 17.76 11.81 22.19
C GLY A 285 17.01 12.02 20.87
N VAL A 286 16.94 11.02 19.98
CA VAL A 286 16.28 11.14 18.67
C VAL A 286 14.76 11.21 18.84
N LYS A 287 14.12 12.13 18.11
CA LYS A 287 12.67 12.33 18.13
C LYS A 287 11.98 11.49 17.06
N TRP A 288 10.90 10.82 17.46
CA TRP A 288 10.11 9.91 16.64
C TRP A 288 8.62 10.19 16.84
N TYR A 289 7.86 10.18 15.75
CA TYR A 289 6.42 10.07 15.82
C TYR A 289 6.05 8.59 15.95
N VAL A 290 5.34 8.22 17.02
CA VAL A 290 4.91 6.85 17.29
C VAL A 290 3.40 6.76 17.02
N LYS A 291 2.99 5.85 16.14
CA LYS A 291 1.58 5.50 15.87
C LYS A 291 1.27 4.13 16.48
N THR A 292 0.16 4.02 17.17
CA THR A 292 -0.39 2.76 17.69
C THR A 292 -1.75 2.48 17.05
N GLY A 293 -2.13 1.21 16.92
CA GLY A 293 -3.45 0.84 16.38
C GLY A 293 -4.61 1.38 17.24
N ARG A 294 -5.78 1.59 16.63
CA ARG A 294 -6.99 2.01 17.36
C ARG A 294 -7.49 0.87 18.26
N SER A 295 -8.02 1.21 19.45
CA SER A 295 -8.42 0.25 20.49
C SER A 295 -9.73 -0.50 20.20
N THR A 296 -10.42 -0.18 19.10
CA THR A 296 -11.74 -0.76 18.76
C THR A 296 -11.65 -2.05 17.95
N ASP A 297 -10.47 -2.42 17.45
CA ASP A 297 -10.36 -3.56 16.57
C ASP A 297 -10.11 -4.81 17.41
N ASN A 298 -11.15 -5.63 17.60
CA ASN A 298 -11.05 -7.02 18.06
C ASN A 298 -10.17 -7.90 17.15
N PHE A 299 -9.54 -7.32 16.12
CA PHE A 299 -8.60 -7.94 15.19
C PHE A 299 -7.26 -7.20 15.23
N HIS A 300 -6.34 -7.62 16.12
CA HIS A 300 -4.95 -7.15 16.20
C HIS A 300 -4.16 -7.16 14.86
N ASN A 301 -4.70 -7.82 13.81
CA ASN A 301 -4.03 -8.04 12.53
C ASN A 301 -4.12 -6.87 11.54
N GLU A 302 -5.13 -5.99 11.62
CA GLU A 302 -5.30 -4.92 10.62
C GLU A 302 -4.34 -3.74 10.82
N ALA A 303 -4.12 -3.32 12.07
CA ALA A 303 -3.15 -2.27 12.39
C ALA A 303 -1.71 -2.68 12.01
N LEU A 304 -1.33 -3.94 12.27
CA LEU A 304 -0.02 -4.45 11.84
C LEU A 304 0.09 -4.47 10.31
N ALA A 305 -0.97 -4.85 9.59
CA ALA A 305 -0.97 -4.86 8.14
C ALA A 305 -0.81 -3.45 7.54
N SER A 306 -1.46 -2.44 8.10
CA SER A 306 -1.33 -1.05 7.65
C SER A 306 0.06 -0.46 8.00
N PHE A 307 0.64 -0.83 9.14
CA PHE A 307 2.01 -0.42 9.49
C PHE A 307 3.07 -1.05 8.58
N ARG A 308 2.94 -2.34 8.26
CA ARG A 308 3.82 -3.00 7.26
C ARG A 308 3.71 -2.31 5.90
N ASN A 309 2.50 -1.92 5.51
CA ASN A 309 2.27 -1.17 4.29
C ASN A 309 2.98 0.20 4.29
N GLU A 310 2.90 0.96 5.38
CA GLU A 310 3.57 2.26 5.51
C GLU A 310 5.11 2.13 5.49
N VAL A 311 5.66 1.09 6.14
CA VAL A 311 7.09 0.77 6.07
C VAL A 311 7.51 0.44 4.64
N LEU A 312 6.78 -0.45 3.95
CA LEU A 312 7.09 -0.81 2.57
C LEU A 312 7.03 0.41 1.65
N ALA A 313 6.01 1.26 1.80
CA ALA A 313 5.88 2.50 1.04
C ALA A 313 7.11 3.42 1.26
N SER A 314 7.54 3.62 2.51
CA SER A 314 8.76 4.39 2.83
C SER A 314 9.99 3.85 2.11
N LYS A 315 10.19 2.52 2.11
CA LYS A 315 11.35 1.91 1.45
C LYS A 315 11.28 2.03 -0.08
N LEU A 316 10.10 1.94 -0.68
CA LEU A 316 9.90 2.12 -2.12
C LEU A 316 10.09 3.58 -2.56
N TYR A 317 9.57 4.56 -1.81
CA TYR A 317 9.85 5.97 -2.06
C TYR A 317 11.33 6.28 -1.98
N SER A 318 12.01 5.78 -0.94
CA SER A 318 13.45 5.95 -0.77
C SER A 318 14.23 5.35 -1.94
N ALA A 319 13.83 4.16 -2.41
CA ALA A 319 14.43 3.52 -3.58
C ALA A 319 14.24 4.33 -4.88
N ALA A 320 13.14 5.07 -4.99
CA ALA A 320 12.88 6.01 -6.09
C ALA A 320 13.55 7.38 -5.91
N GLY A 321 14.37 7.59 -4.87
CA GLY A 321 15.04 8.86 -4.59
C GLY A 321 14.12 9.97 -4.07
N VAL A 322 12.89 9.63 -3.68
CA VAL A 322 11.94 10.56 -3.08
C VAL A 322 12.16 10.62 -1.57
N ALA A 323 12.30 11.84 -1.03
CA ALA A 323 12.56 12.02 0.39
C ALA A 323 11.34 11.64 1.24
N VAL A 324 11.57 10.75 2.19
CA VAL A 324 10.63 10.28 3.22
C VAL A 324 11.40 10.09 4.53
N PRO A 325 10.72 10.14 5.70
CA PRO A 325 11.37 9.80 6.96
C PRO A 325 11.75 8.32 7.02
N ASP A 326 12.65 7.99 7.95
CA ASP A 326 12.88 6.59 8.29
C ASP A 326 11.67 6.06 9.08
N VAL A 327 11.00 5.08 8.49
CA VAL A 327 9.80 4.44 9.05
C VAL A 327 10.12 2.97 9.37
N ARG A 328 9.76 2.54 10.58
CA ARG A 328 10.03 1.18 11.09
C ARG A 328 8.85 0.63 11.90
N LEU A 329 8.79 -0.69 12.01
CA LEU A 329 7.92 -1.37 12.98
C LEU A 329 8.54 -1.30 14.38
N ALA A 330 7.68 -1.21 15.37
CA ALA A 330 8.01 -1.12 16.79
C ALA A 330 6.94 -1.83 17.64
N SER A 331 7.18 -1.90 18.95
CA SER A 331 6.19 -2.34 19.94
C SER A 331 5.97 -1.20 20.95
N ARG A 332 4.73 -1.08 21.43
CA ARG A 332 4.39 -0.24 22.58
C ARG A 332 3.34 -0.93 23.42
N HIS A 333 3.62 -1.16 24.69
CA HIS A 333 2.74 -1.85 25.63
C HIS A 333 2.30 -3.22 25.12
N GLY A 334 3.24 -3.96 24.51
CA GLY A 334 2.99 -5.27 23.91
C GLY A 334 2.13 -5.26 22.63
N LYS A 335 1.78 -4.09 22.10
CA LYS A 335 0.98 -3.94 20.86
C LYS A 335 1.87 -3.46 19.71
N PRO A 336 1.55 -3.85 18.45
CA PRO A 336 2.23 -3.30 17.27
C PRO A 336 2.17 -1.78 17.22
N ALA A 337 3.30 -1.17 16.88
CA ALA A 337 3.44 0.26 16.66
C ALA A 337 4.25 0.54 15.38
N LEU A 338 4.09 1.75 14.85
CA LEU A 338 4.91 2.30 13.78
C LEU A 338 5.67 3.50 14.33
N ILE A 339 6.97 3.58 14.06
CA ILE A 339 7.77 4.76 14.35
C ILE A 339 8.23 5.42 13.06
N SER A 340 8.13 6.75 13.02
CA SER A 340 8.58 7.60 11.92
C SER A 340 9.50 8.68 12.47
N ARG A 341 10.74 8.72 11.99
CA ARG A 341 11.73 9.70 12.48
C ARG A 341 11.21 11.11 12.21
N LEU A 342 11.29 12.00 13.21
CA LEU A 342 10.88 13.38 13.04
C LEU A 342 11.75 14.06 11.99
N VAL A 343 11.11 14.75 11.05
CA VAL A 343 11.77 15.55 10.02
C VAL A 343 11.87 16.98 10.51
N ASP A 344 13.08 17.51 10.61
CA ASP A 344 13.30 18.92 10.92
C ASP A 344 12.93 19.77 9.70
N GLY A 345 11.84 20.52 9.84
CA GLY A 345 11.27 21.30 8.76
C GLY A 345 9.92 21.95 9.11
N THR A 346 9.31 22.60 8.12
CA THR A 346 8.03 23.29 8.27
C THR A 346 7.05 22.84 7.21
N GLN A 347 5.76 22.76 7.56
CA GLN A 347 4.69 22.66 6.58
C GLN A 347 4.56 23.99 5.83
N LYS A 348 4.14 23.93 4.57
CA LYS A 348 3.91 25.09 3.70
C LYS A 348 2.44 25.10 3.27
N ASP A 349 1.92 26.27 2.92
CA ASP A 349 0.60 26.37 2.32
C ASP A 349 0.57 25.71 0.93
N LEU A 350 -0.63 25.35 0.47
CA LEU A 350 -0.82 24.64 -0.79
C LEU A 350 -0.30 25.40 -2.01
N ALA A 351 -0.38 26.74 -2.02
CA ALA A 351 0.07 27.55 -3.14
C ALA A 351 1.60 27.55 -3.26
N THR A 352 2.30 27.54 -2.11
CA THR A 352 3.74 27.32 -2.05
C THR A 352 4.11 25.92 -2.52
N MET A 353 3.37 24.89 -2.11
CA MET A 353 3.59 23.51 -2.59
C MET A 353 3.42 23.39 -4.11
N ALA A 354 2.42 24.05 -4.68
CA ALA A 354 2.13 24.00 -6.12
C ALA A 354 3.25 24.58 -6.99
N ARG A 355 4.13 25.40 -6.42
CA ARG A 355 5.31 25.97 -7.10
C ARG A 355 6.56 25.09 -6.99
N SER A 356 6.53 24.03 -6.19
CA SER A 356 7.70 23.17 -5.95
C SER A 356 7.92 22.17 -7.09
N SER A 357 8.91 22.44 -7.97
CA SER A 357 9.30 21.49 -9.02
C SER A 357 9.78 20.16 -8.43
N GLN A 358 10.51 20.17 -7.31
CA GLN A 358 10.96 18.93 -6.65
C GLN A 358 9.80 18.07 -6.15
N LEU A 359 8.70 18.68 -5.68
CA LEU A 359 7.51 17.95 -5.28
C LEU A 359 6.85 17.29 -6.50
N LYS A 360 6.72 18.05 -7.60
CA LYS A 360 6.17 17.58 -8.88
C LYS A 360 7.00 16.46 -9.51
N CYS A 361 8.34 16.51 -9.45
CA CYS A 361 9.18 15.42 -9.96
C CYS A 361 8.95 14.08 -9.25
N GLY A 362 8.45 14.08 -8.01
CA GLY A 362 8.07 12.85 -7.30
C GLY A 362 6.65 12.35 -7.60
N PHE A 363 5.85 13.09 -8.37
CA PHE A 363 4.45 12.76 -8.65
C PHE A 363 4.28 11.37 -9.25
N ALA A 364 5.11 10.98 -10.22
CA ALA A 364 4.97 9.65 -10.83
C ALA A 364 5.27 8.52 -9.83
N VAL A 365 6.08 8.77 -8.78
CA VAL A 365 6.31 7.83 -7.68
C VAL A 365 5.06 7.72 -6.81
N ASP A 366 4.40 8.86 -6.54
CA ASP A 366 3.12 8.90 -5.84
C ASP A 366 2.05 8.10 -6.62
N VAL A 367 2.05 8.22 -7.95
CA VAL A 367 1.22 7.42 -8.87
C VAL A 367 1.60 5.94 -8.82
N TRP A 368 2.88 5.59 -8.95
CA TRP A 368 3.35 4.20 -8.92
C TRP A 368 2.93 3.48 -7.64
N LEU A 369 3.07 4.16 -6.50
CA LEU A 369 2.68 3.64 -5.20
C LEU A 369 1.19 3.85 -4.88
N GLY A 370 0.43 4.50 -5.76
CA GLY A 370 -0.99 4.77 -5.58
C GLY A 370 -1.29 5.57 -4.32
N ASN A 371 -0.47 6.56 -3.95
CA ASN A 371 -0.64 7.33 -2.72
C ASN A 371 -1.77 8.35 -2.84
N TRP A 372 -2.98 7.96 -2.44
CA TRP A 372 -4.18 8.79 -2.55
C TRP A 372 -4.20 9.97 -1.59
N ASP A 373 -3.32 9.98 -0.59
CA ASP A 373 -3.24 11.00 0.46
C ASP A 373 -1.88 11.69 0.49
N VAL A 374 -1.16 11.75 -0.64
CA VAL A 374 0.21 12.29 -0.69
C VAL A 374 0.34 13.71 -0.15
N ILE A 375 -0.65 14.58 -0.40
CA ILE A 375 -0.64 15.96 0.12
C ILE A 375 -1.29 16.04 1.51
N GLY A 376 -2.23 15.14 1.84
CA GLY A 376 -3.11 15.30 2.99
C GLY A 376 -4.20 16.34 2.74
N ARG A 377 -5.23 16.35 3.61
CA ARG A 377 -6.40 17.24 3.49
C ARG A 377 -6.02 18.72 3.33
N GLU A 378 -5.05 19.20 4.10
CA GLU A 378 -4.64 20.61 4.14
C GLU A 378 -3.12 20.80 3.88
N GLY A 379 -2.46 19.84 3.22
CA GLY A 379 -1.00 19.86 3.05
C GLY A 379 -0.22 19.23 4.20
N GLY A 380 -0.91 18.59 5.15
CA GLY A 380 -0.32 18.01 6.34
C GLY A 380 0.71 16.90 6.09
N ASN A 381 0.68 16.27 4.92
CA ASN A 381 1.51 15.09 4.60
C ASN A 381 2.80 15.44 3.85
N VAL A 382 3.14 16.73 3.71
CA VAL A 382 4.42 17.18 3.15
C VAL A 382 5.09 18.19 4.08
N VAL A 383 6.33 17.89 4.46
CA VAL A 383 7.19 18.80 5.24
C VAL A 383 8.32 19.30 4.35
N PHE A 384 8.61 20.59 4.38
CA PHE A 384 9.79 21.15 3.73
C PHE A 384 10.92 21.23 4.75
N SER A 385 11.99 20.47 4.48
CA SER A 385 13.22 20.55 5.27
C SER A 385 13.84 21.95 5.22
N HIS A 386 14.82 22.23 6.08
CA HIS A 386 15.55 23.51 6.08
C HIS A 386 16.18 23.87 4.72
N ASN A 387 16.52 22.88 3.89
CA ASN A 387 17.04 23.09 2.54
C ASN A 387 15.95 23.21 1.47
N HIS A 388 14.71 23.53 1.88
CA HIS A 388 13.52 23.63 1.03
C HIS A 388 13.17 22.36 0.23
N LYS A 389 13.75 21.21 0.58
CA LYS A 389 13.43 19.92 -0.05
C LYS A 389 12.11 19.37 0.53
N PRO A 390 11.12 19.04 -0.31
CA PRO A 390 9.87 18.42 0.15
C PRO A 390 10.11 16.97 0.58
N VAL A 391 9.61 16.63 1.76
CA VAL A 391 9.66 15.30 2.37
C VAL A 391 8.23 14.83 2.55
N ARG A 392 7.86 13.71 1.92
CA ARG A 392 6.55 13.09 2.12
C ARG A 392 6.56 12.40 3.47
N ILE A 393 5.56 12.70 4.28
CA ILE A 393 5.32 12.05 5.58
C ILE A 393 3.94 11.39 5.55
N ASP A 394 3.65 10.57 6.56
CA ASP A 394 2.37 9.86 6.67
C ASP A 394 1.99 9.07 5.41
N LEU A 395 2.68 7.95 5.18
CA LEU A 395 2.58 7.19 3.93
C LEU A 395 1.45 6.14 3.95
N GLY A 396 0.53 6.25 4.91
CA GLY A 396 -0.55 5.28 5.13
C GLY A 396 -1.53 5.17 3.95
N GLY A 397 -1.67 6.24 3.17
CA GLY A 397 -2.49 6.27 1.95
C GLY A 397 -1.88 5.62 0.71
N ALA A 398 -0.66 5.07 0.81
CA ALA A 398 0.02 4.37 -0.28
C ALA A 398 -0.36 2.88 -0.36
N LEU A 399 -0.05 2.27 -1.50
CA LEU A 399 -0.21 0.84 -1.79
C LEU A 399 -1.65 0.38 -1.58
N VAL A 400 -1.91 -0.62 -0.73
CA VAL A 400 -3.24 -1.25 -0.64
C VAL A 400 -4.19 -0.58 0.35
N PHE A 401 -3.76 0.48 1.07
CA PHE A 401 -4.56 1.19 2.07
C PHE A 401 -4.86 2.64 1.67
N ARG A 402 -5.99 3.17 2.16
CA ARG A 402 -6.37 4.59 2.06
C ARG A 402 -6.03 5.35 3.35
N ALA A 403 -6.09 6.68 3.34
CA ALA A 403 -5.76 7.55 4.48
C ALA A 403 -6.41 7.14 5.82
N GLY A 404 -7.62 6.56 5.77
CA GLY A 404 -8.39 6.11 6.94
C GLY A 404 -7.99 4.74 7.51
N GLY A 405 -7.02 4.05 6.91
CA GLY A 405 -6.58 2.71 7.36
C GLY A 405 -7.37 1.55 6.76
N GLU A 406 -8.39 1.82 5.95
CA GLU A 406 -9.12 0.78 5.20
C GLU A 406 -8.41 0.41 3.89
N ARG A 407 -8.71 -0.78 3.36
CA ARG A 407 -8.19 -1.23 2.08
C ARG A 407 -8.80 -0.49 0.89
N LYS A 408 -8.01 -0.30 -0.16
CA LYS A 408 -8.51 0.18 -1.46
C LYS A 408 -9.24 -0.94 -2.18
N GLY A 409 -10.37 -0.63 -2.79
CA GLY A 409 -11.11 -1.58 -3.63
C GLY A 409 -10.45 -1.86 -4.98
N ASN A 410 -9.53 -1.00 -5.46
CA ASN A 410 -9.09 -0.99 -6.86
C ASN A 410 -7.58 -0.71 -7.06
N PHE A 411 -6.71 -1.07 -6.12
CA PHE A 411 -5.25 -0.99 -6.35
C PHE A 411 -4.80 -2.06 -7.35
N GLY A 412 -4.67 -1.70 -8.63
CA GLY A 412 -4.42 -2.63 -9.73
C GLY A 412 -3.12 -2.36 -10.50
N VAL A 413 -2.92 -3.11 -11.59
CA VAL A 413 -1.73 -2.99 -12.46
C VAL A 413 -1.68 -1.66 -13.22
N THR A 414 -2.84 -1.09 -13.56
CA THR A 414 -2.91 0.18 -14.30
C THR A 414 -2.98 1.36 -13.32
N PRO A 415 -1.98 2.26 -13.28
CA PRO A 415 -1.93 3.42 -12.38
C PRO A 415 -2.91 4.53 -12.76
N MET A 416 -4.19 4.34 -12.43
CA MET A 416 -5.24 5.36 -12.64
C MET A 416 -4.93 6.68 -11.92
N GLU A 417 -4.08 6.65 -10.89
CA GLU A 417 -3.61 7.82 -10.16
C GLU A 417 -2.90 8.86 -11.03
N LEU A 418 -2.39 8.46 -12.21
CA LEU A 418 -1.86 9.39 -13.20
C LEU A 418 -2.89 10.46 -13.60
N VAL A 419 -4.18 10.11 -13.55
CA VAL A 419 -5.32 11.01 -13.86
C VAL A 419 -6.08 11.38 -12.58
N THR A 420 -6.35 10.44 -11.69
CA THR A 420 -7.24 10.69 -10.54
C THR A 420 -6.62 11.61 -9.49
N LEU A 421 -5.28 11.62 -9.33
CA LEU A 421 -4.62 12.58 -8.44
C LEU A 421 -4.64 14.02 -8.96
N LEU A 422 -4.87 14.18 -10.26
CA LEU A 422 -4.95 15.47 -10.94
C LEU A 422 -6.41 15.92 -11.16
N SER A 423 -7.38 15.07 -10.84
CA SER A 423 -8.80 15.32 -11.07
C SER A 423 -9.51 15.77 -9.79
N ARG A 424 -10.66 16.44 -9.96
CA ARG A 424 -11.56 17.05 -8.96
C ARG A 424 -10.96 18.27 -8.28
N LYS A 425 -11.73 19.35 -8.14
CA LYS A 425 -11.24 20.61 -7.56
C LYS A 425 -11.00 20.51 -6.05
N GLU A 426 -11.75 19.64 -5.38
CA GLU A 426 -11.72 19.43 -3.92
C GLU A 426 -10.53 18.56 -3.49
N ASN A 427 -9.85 17.90 -4.42
CA ASN A 427 -8.68 17.09 -4.13
C ASN A 427 -7.45 17.97 -3.97
N THR A 428 -6.84 17.97 -2.78
CA THR A 428 -5.65 18.76 -2.46
C THR A 428 -4.47 18.42 -3.37
N SER A 429 -4.33 17.15 -3.79
CA SER A 429 -3.33 16.72 -4.77
C SER A 429 -3.55 17.38 -6.14
N SER A 430 -4.81 17.47 -6.55
CA SER A 430 -5.22 18.07 -7.82
C SER A 430 -4.98 19.59 -7.87
N TYR A 431 -5.00 20.26 -6.71
CA TYR A 431 -4.57 21.65 -6.57
C TYR A 431 -3.04 21.78 -6.62
N VAL A 432 -2.30 20.99 -5.82
CA VAL A 432 -0.84 21.08 -5.74
C VAL A 432 -0.18 20.71 -7.07
N PHE A 433 -0.68 19.69 -7.77
CA PHE A 433 -0.16 19.25 -9.05
C PHE A 433 -0.85 19.91 -10.25
N GLN A 434 -1.63 20.99 -10.06
CA GLN A 434 -2.39 21.64 -11.15
C GLN A 434 -1.53 22.11 -12.33
N ASN A 435 -0.28 22.47 -12.06
CA ASN A 435 0.71 22.93 -13.05
C ASN A 435 1.81 21.90 -13.27
N ILE A 436 1.46 20.60 -13.25
CA ILE A 436 2.41 19.55 -13.54
C ILE A 436 2.69 19.49 -15.04
N GLU A 437 3.97 19.42 -15.41
CA GLU A 437 4.39 19.27 -16.80
C GLU A 437 4.79 17.83 -17.10
N ARG A 438 4.80 17.46 -18.38
CA ARG A 438 5.24 16.12 -18.81
C ARG A 438 6.67 15.80 -18.38
N ASN A 439 7.54 16.81 -18.34
CA ASN A 439 8.93 16.61 -17.90
C ASN A 439 9.00 16.28 -16.40
N ASP A 440 8.11 16.83 -15.58
CA ASP A 440 8.00 16.46 -14.16
C ASP A 440 7.60 14.98 -14.01
N ILE A 441 6.59 14.55 -14.77
CA ILE A 441 6.10 13.16 -14.78
C ILE A 441 7.22 12.23 -15.30
N ARG A 442 7.88 12.58 -16.41
CA ARG A 442 9.00 11.80 -16.98
C ARG A 442 10.17 11.66 -16.03
N ALA A 443 10.50 12.71 -15.26
CA ALA A 443 11.54 12.65 -14.25
C ALA A 443 11.21 11.61 -13.16
N GLY A 444 9.97 11.60 -12.67
CA GLY A 444 9.52 10.59 -11.72
C GLY A 444 9.49 9.17 -12.30
N ILE A 445 9.03 9.00 -13.54
CA ILE A 445 9.07 7.69 -14.23
C ILE A 445 10.51 7.20 -14.38
N ALA A 446 11.43 8.09 -14.78
CA ALA A 446 12.85 7.74 -14.88
C ALA A 446 13.46 7.34 -13.53
N ALA A 447 12.97 7.89 -12.41
CA ALA A 447 13.39 7.48 -11.08
C ALA A 447 12.91 6.07 -10.73
N ILE A 448 11.67 5.72 -11.10
CA ILE A 448 11.11 4.36 -10.91
C ILE A 448 11.83 3.34 -11.80
N GLU A 449 12.09 3.72 -13.06
CA GLU A 449 12.76 2.89 -14.06
C GLU A 449 14.12 2.38 -13.59
N LYS A 450 14.88 3.23 -12.86
CA LYS A 450 16.19 2.90 -12.28
C LYS A 450 16.15 1.84 -11.18
N ILE A 451 14.99 1.55 -10.59
CA ILE A 451 14.87 0.55 -9.52
C ILE A 451 14.81 -0.84 -10.15
N PRO A 452 15.77 -1.76 -9.90
CA PRO A 452 15.69 -3.11 -10.45
C PRO A 452 14.43 -3.85 -9.98
N ASP A 453 13.81 -4.66 -10.85
CA ASP A 453 12.61 -5.44 -10.50
C ASP A 453 12.90 -6.38 -9.30
N ALA A 454 14.10 -6.97 -9.26
CA ALA A 454 14.57 -7.77 -8.13
C ALA A 454 14.60 -6.99 -6.81
N ARG A 455 14.92 -5.68 -6.85
CA ARG A 455 14.91 -4.83 -5.66
C ARG A 455 13.49 -4.55 -5.19
N ILE A 456 12.53 -4.37 -6.10
CA ILE A 456 11.11 -4.22 -5.74
C ILE A 456 10.62 -5.50 -5.06
N ALA A 457 10.91 -6.67 -5.65
CA ALA A 457 10.55 -7.97 -5.09
C ALA A 457 11.17 -8.21 -3.69
N GLU A 458 12.46 -7.87 -3.51
CA GLU A 458 13.16 -7.97 -2.23
C GLU A 458 12.49 -7.09 -1.15
N LEU A 459 12.17 -5.84 -1.48
CA LEU A 459 11.49 -4.93 -0.57
C LEU A 459 10.11 -5.45 -0.17
N CYS A 460 9.33 -5.97 -1.12
CA CYS A 460 8.04 -6.61 -0.84
C CYS A 460 8.18 -7.88 0.01
N ALA A 461 9.16 -8.73 -0.27
CA ALA A 461 9.43 -9.94 0.50
C ALA A 461 9.82 -9.64 1.96
N LYS A 462 10.57 -8.56 2.17
CA LYS A 462 11.07 -8.13 3.48
C LYS A 462 10.04 -7.35 4.29
N HIS A 463 9.32 -6.41 3.68
CA HIS A 463 8.50 -5.42 4.38
C HIS A 463 7.00 -5.51 4.05
N GLY A 464 6.60 -6.32 3.07
CA GLY A 464 5.22 -6.42 2.63
C GLY A 464 4.26 -7.09 3.62
N PRO A 465 3.03 -7.40 3.17
CA PRO A 465 1.98 -8.01 3.99
C PRO A 465 2.40 -9.30 4.69
N ASP A 466 1.72 -9.73 5.74
CA ASP A 466 2.19 -10.85 6.57
C ASP A 466 2.22 -12.20 5.83
N ASN A 467 1.37 -12.38 4.81
CA ASN A 467 1.30 -13.57 3.96
C ASN A 467 2.31 -13.52 2.79
N ARG A 468 3.12 -14.58 2.61
CA ARG A 468 4.07 -14.73 1.49
C ARG A 468 3.42 -14.53 0.12
N LEU A 469 2.28 -15.18 -0.14
CA LEU A 469 1.58 -15.05 -1.43
C LEU A 469 1.14 -13.61 -1.68
N ALA A 470 0.75 -12.89 -0.62
CA ALA A 470 0.39 -11.48 -0.73
C ALA A 470 1.61 -10.57 -0.98
N ARG A 471 2.81 -10.93 -0.48
CA ARG A 471 4.06 -10.22 -0.78
C ARG A 471 4.45 -10.39 -2.24
N GLU A 472 4.42 -11.62 -2.73
CA GLU A 472 4.71 -11.97 -4.13
C GLU A 472 3.72 -11.27 -5.07
N ALA A 473 2.41 -11.36 -4.79
CA ALA A 473 1.38 -10.69 -5.58
C ALA A 473 1.54 -9.16 -5.59
N LEU A 474 1.85 -8.53 -4.46
CA LEU A 474 2.08 -7.10 -4.39
C LEU A 474 3.34 -6.68 -5.17
N GLY A 475 4.42 -7.47 -5.09
CA GLY A 475 5.64 -7.24 -5.86
C GLY A 475 5.37 -7.29 -7.37
N GLU A 476 4.64 -8.30 -7.82
CA GLU A 476 4.21 -8.43 -9.22
C GLU A 476 3.37 -7.24 -9.68
N VAL A 477 2.40 -6.80 -8.88
CA VAL A 477 1.59 -5.62 -9.19
C VAL A 477 2.47 -4.37 -9.33
N LEU A 478 3.40 -4.14 -8.40
CA LEU A 478 4.29 -2.97 -8.44
C LEU A 478 5.23 -2.98 -9.64
N ILE A 479 5.78 -4.15 -10.00
CA ILE A 479 6.63 -4.31 -11.19
C ILE A 479 5.80 -4.02 -12.45
N ARG A 480 4.58 -4.55 -12.55
CA ARG A 480 3.71 -4.30 -13.72
C ARG A 480 3.25 -2.84 -13.79
N ARG A 481 2.95 -2.19 -12.66
CA ARG A 481 2.68 -0.74 -12.59
C ARG A 481 3.88 0.08 -13.09
N LYS A 482 5.10 -0.27 -12.66
CA LYS A 482 6.35 0.33 -13.16
C LYS A 482 6.44 0.18 -14.68
N ARG A 483 6.29 -1.04 -15.21
CA ARG A 483 6.40 -1.31 -16.65
C ARG A 483 5.37 -0.52 -17.45
N TRP A 484 4.14 -0.41 -16.96
CA TRP A 484 3.10 0.41 -17.59
C TRP A 484 3.49 1.91 -17.62
N LEU A 485 4.02 2.45 -16.52
CA LEU A 485 4.47 3.85 -16.50
C LEU A 485 5.62 4.09 -17.47
N VAL A 486 6.57 3.16 -17.55
CA VAL A 486 7.69 3.23 -18.49
C VAL A 486 7.19 3.17 -19.94
N SER A 487 6.21 2.30 -20.26
CA SER A 487 5.70 2.18 -21.63
C SER A 487 5.02 3.45 -22.13
N VAL A 488 4.34 4.21 -21.25
CA VAL A 488 3.65 5.46 -21.64
C VAL A 488 4.54 6.70 -21.57
N LYS A 489 5.79 6.61 -21.06
CA LYS A 489 6.68 7.74 -20.76
C LYS A 489 6.90 8.71 -21.92
N GLN A 490 7.05 8.17 -23.14
CA GLN A 490 7.28 8.99 -24.34
C GLN A 490 5.98 9.57 -24.89
N GLU A 491 4.89 8.80 -24.80
CA GLU A 491 3.56 9.12 -25.33
C GLU A 491 2.68 9.90 -24.36
N LEU A 492 3.22 10.35 -23.22
CA LEU A 492 2.48 11.16 -22.26
C LEU A 492 1.82 12.36 -22.98
N PRO A 493 0.48 12.49 -22.91
CA PRO A 493 -0.20 13.61 -23.53
C PRO A 493 0.17 14.90 -22.79
N TYR A 494 0.03 16.03 -23.47
CA TYR A 494 0.10 17.30 -22.78
C TYR A 494 -1.15 17.45 -21.92
N ILE A 495 -0.98 18.01 -20.72
CA ILE A 495 -2.09 18.26 -19.81
C ILE A 495 -2.50 19.71 -20.02
N HIS A 496 -3.77 19.90 -20.37
CA HIS A 496 -4.33 21.23 -20.40
C HIS A 496 -4.35 21.78 -18.96
N PRO A 497 -3.86 23.00 -18.71
CA PRO A 497 -3.76 23.51 -17.34
C PRO A 497 -5.13 23.76 -16.67
N ARG A 498 -6.15 24.06 -17.48
CA ARG A 498 -7.55 24.10 -17.04
C ARG A 498 -8.20 22.72 -17.12
N LYS A 499 -8.98 22.40 -16.10
CA LYS A 499 -9.85 21.22 -16.03
C LYS A 499 -11.17 21.51 -16.74
N ASN A 500 -11.88 20.45 -17.14
CA ASN A 500 -13.25 20.60 -17.61
C ASN A 500 -14.20 20.98 -16.46
N GLU A 501 -15.47 21.21 -16.81
CA GLU A 501 -16.54 21.57 -15.88
C GLU A 501 -16.70 20.58 -14.71
N LEU A 502 -16.46 19.29 -14.98
CA LEU A 502 -16.50 18.20 -13.98
C LEU A 502 -15.23 18.12 -13.12
N GLY A 503 -14.29 19.06 -13.29
CA GLY A 503 -13.00 19.07 -12.61
C GLY A 503 -12.03 17.98 -13.08
N GLN A 504 -12.28 17.36 -14.24
CA GLN A 504 -11.42 16.32 -14.80
C GLN A 504 -10.28 16.94 -15.62
N VAL A 505 -9.16 16.23 -15.68
CA VAL A 505 -8.02 16.60 -16.52
C VAL A 505 -8.41 16.54 -17.99
N VAL A 506 -7.99 17.55 -18.75
CA VAL A 506 -8.12 17.57 -20.21
C VAL A 506 -6.74 17.34 -20.81
N THR A 507 -6.67 16.44 -21.78
CA THR A 507 -5.41 16.12 -22.48
C THR A 507 -5.39 16.81 -23.84
N VAL A 508 -4.21 17.26 -24.26
CA VAL A 508 -3.96 17.88 -25.56
C VAL A 508 -3.03 16.95 -26.34
N LYS A 509 -3.54 16.37 -27.44
CA LYS A 509 -2.82 15.43 -28.29
C LYS A 509 -1.73 16.12 -29.09
N ASN A 510 -2.09 17.23 -29.73
CA ASN A 510 -1.22 18.03 -30.59
C ASN A 510 -1.24 19.48 -30.09
N PRO A 511 -0.43 19.87 -29.09
CA PRO A 511 -0.46 21.23 -28.59
C PRO A 511 0.22 22.19 -29.56
N THR A 512 -0.32 23.39 -29.59
CA THR A 512 0.21 24.48 -30.39
C THR A 512 1.36 25.16 -29.64
N LEU A 513 2.38 25.60 -30.38
CA LEU A 513 3.48 26.39 -29.82
C LEU A 513 3.11 27.89 -29.86
N PRO A 514 3.43 28.66 -28.80
CA PRO A 514 3.21 30.10 -28.83
C PRO A 514 4.16 30.78 -29.81
N SER A 515 3.73 31.92 -30.36
CA SER A 515 4.60 32.80 -31.14
C SER A 515 5.51 33.63 -30.24
N GLY A 516 6.49 34.31 -30.85
CA GLY A 516 7.32 35.29 -30.14
C GLY A 516 6.52 36.53 -29.70
N VAL A 517 7.01 37.22 -28.66
CA VAL A 517 6.38 38.43 -28.09
C VAL A 517 6.35 39.59 -29.10
N ASP A 518 7.30 39.62 -30.03
CA ASP A 518 7.38 40.57 -31.13
C ASP A 518 6.14 40.52 -32.03
N THR A 519 5.55 39.34 -32.23
CA THR A 519 4.35 39.20 -33.08
C THR A 519 3.10 39.81 -32.45
N TRP A 520 3.11 40.05 -31.14
CA TRP A 520 1.93 40.58 -30.44
C TRP A 520 1.69 42.04 -30.81
N ARG A 521 2.77 42.82 -31.00
CA ARG A 521 2.72 44.25 -31.34
C ARG A 521 2.72 44.52 -32.84
N ASP A 522 3.07 43.52 -33.65
CA ASP A 522 3.05 43.62 -35.09
C ASP A 522 1.67 43.22 -35.65
N SER A 523 0.88 44.22 -36.06
CA SER A 523 -0.47 44.01 -36.61
C SER A 523 -0.47 43.27 -37.96
N SER A 524 0.68 43.16 -38.62
CA SER A 524 0.81 42.41 -39.88
C SER A 524 0.98 40.90 -39.66
N ARG A 525 1.31 40.47 -38.43
CA ARG A 525 1.59 39.07 -38.08
C ARG A 525 0.49 38.46 -37.22
N THR A 526 0.33 37.14 -37.36
CA THR A 526 -0.55 36.36 -36.47
C THR A 526 0.20 36.03 -35.19
N ALA A 527 -0.33 36.49 -34.05
CA ALA A 527 0.15 36.09 -32.73
C ALA A 527 -0.55 34.83 -32.25
N VAL A 528 0.20 33.92 -31.60
CA VAL A 528 -0.31 32.66 -31.06
C VAL A 528 -0.07 32.64 -29.56
N PHE A 529 -1.16 32.48 -28.81
CA PHE A 529 -1.16 32.41 -27.35
C PHE A 529 -1.59 31.02 -26.91
N VAL A 530 -0.96 30.49 -25.85
CA VAL A 530 -1.26 29.16 -25.29
C VAL A 530 -1.56 29.31 -23.80
N PRO A 531 -2.33 28.40 -23.19
CA PRO A 531 -2.72 28.52 -21.79
C PRO A 531 -1.49 28.56 -20.87
N HIS A 532 -1.58 29.37 -19.81
CA HIS A 532 -0.62 29.45 -18.69
C HIS A 532 0.83 29.82 -19.06
N ARG A 533 1.08 30.33 -20.27
CA ARG A 533 2.26 31.15 -20.56
C ARG A 533 1.97 32.58 -20.14
N SER A 534 2.82 33.18 -19.30
CA SER A 534 2.64 34.57 -18.91
C SER A 534 2.70 35.50 -20.12
N VAL A 535 1.59 36.17 -20.39
CA VAL A 535 1.49 37.23 -21.38
C VAL A 535 1.62 38.56 -20.62
N ARG A 536 2.73 39.28 -20.85
CA ARG A 536 3.04 40.53 -20.16
C ARG A 536 2.92 41.71 -21.11
N GLY A 537 2.56 42.87 -20.57
CA GLY A 537 2.45 44.13 -21.30
C GLY A 537 1.01 44.45 -21.69
N SER A 538 0.85 45.28 -22.70
CA SER A 538 -0.43 45.74 -23.22
C SER A 538 -0.48 45.59 -24.73
N LEU A 539 -1.69 45.45 -25.23
CA LEU A 539 -2.02 45.53 -26.65
C LEU A 539 -3.10 46.59 -26.82
N ASN A 540 -2.86 47.56 -27.72
CA ASN A 540 -3.77 48.67 -28.00
C ASN A 540 -4.22 49.42 -26.72
N ASN A 541 -3.25 49.72 -25.84
CA ASN A 541 -3.45 50.35 -24.52
C ASN A 541 -4.25 49.54 -23.49
N THR A 542 -4.70 48.33 -23.82
CA THR A 542 -5.36 47.44 -22.85
C THR A 542 -4.35 46.40 -22.34
N PRO A 543 -4.02 46.40 -21.02
CA PRO A 543 -3.08 45.45 -20.45
C PRO A 543 -3.58 44.02 -20.54
N PHE A 544 -2.66 43.06 -20.66
CA PHE A 544 -2.96 41.65 -20.44
C PHE A 544 -2.95 41.37 -18.94
N LYS A 545 -4.14 41.34 -18.33
CA LYS A 545 -4.33 41.12 -16.90
C LYS A 545 -5.46 40.13 -16.69
N SER A 546 -5.32 39.22 -15.73
CA SER A 546 -6.40 38.31 -15.36
C SER A 546 -7.64 39.07 -14.90
N PHE A 547 -8.77 38.74 -15.52
CA PHE A 547 -10.08 39.24 -15.12
C PHE A 547 -10.66 38.32 -14.03
N GLN A 548 -11.16 38.91 -12.94
CA GLN A 548 -11.83 38.15 -11.89
C GLN A 548 -13.28 37.89 -12.32
N ALA A 549 -13.50 36.80 -13.04
CA ALA A 549 -14.82 36.43 -13.49
C ALA A 549 -15.78 36.09 -12.34
N PRO A 550 -17.09 36.38 -12.50
CA PRO A 550 -18.12 35.97 -11.55
C PRO A 550 -18.11 34.46 -11.27
N GLY A 551 -18.38 34.08 -10.02
CA GLY A 551 -18.35 32.68 -9.57
C GLY A 551 -19.67 31.94 -9.77
N THR A 552 -20.78 32.67 -9.98
CA THR A 552 -22.13 32.11 -10.11
C THR A 552 -22.90 32.72 -11.30
N LEU A 553 -23.88 31.98 -11.82
CA LEU A 553 -24.76 32.47 -12.90
C LEU A 553 -25.52 33.75 -12.51
N SER A 554 -25.92 33.88 -11.24
CA SER A 554 -26.60 35.06 -10.72
C SER A 554 -25.70 36.29 -10.78
N GLU A 555 -24.42 36.15 -10.46
CA GLU A 555 -23.46 37.25 -10.58
C GLU A 555 -23.16 37.58 -12.05
N TRP A 556 -23.02 36.54 -12.91
CA TRP A 556 -22.88 36.74 -14.36
C TRP A 556 -24.06 37.51 -14.95
N SER A 557 -25.30 37.25 -14.50
CA SER A 557 -26.50 37.95 -14.99
C SER A 557 -26.46 39.47 -14.78
N ARG A 558 -25.63 39.94 -13.84
CA ARG A 558 -25.45 41.35 -13.49
C ARG A 558 -24.26 42.00 -14.20
N ILE A 559 -23.47 41.25 -14.96
CA ILE A 559 -22.29 41.81 -15.64
C ILE A 559 -22.71 42.84 -16.69
N ARG A 560 -21.95 43.93 -16.78
CA ARG A 560 -22.13 44.90 -17.86
C ARG A 560 -21.70 44.27 -19.18
N THR A 561 -22.66 44.01 -20.06
CA THR A 561 -22.40 43.36 -21.35
C THR A 561 -22.09 44.32 -22.48
N ARG A 562 -22.59 45.56 -22.44
CA ARG A 562 -22.50 46.51 -23.56
C ARG A 562 -21.76 47.80 -23.20
N ALA A 563 -20.98 48.28 -24.16
CA ALA A 563 -20.38 49.62 -24.14
C ALA A 563 -21.38 50.66 -24.66
N VAL A 564 -22.09 50.32 -25.73
CA VAL A 564 -22.98 51.21 -26.50
C VAL A 564 -24.37 50.58 -26.70
N ALA A 565 -25.35 51.41 -27.04
CA ALA A 565 -26.64 50.92 -27.51
C ALA A 565 -26.54 50.55 -29.00
N PHE A 566 -27.06 49.39 -29.37
CA PHE A 566 -27.20 48.96 -30.76
C PHE A 566 -28.55 48.28 -30.96
N ALA A 567 -29.07 48.34 -32.19
CA ALA A 567 -30.29 47.64 -32.56
C ALA A 567 -30.05 46.13 -32.52
N GLU A 568 -30.87 45.42 -31.76
CA GLU A 568 -30.83 43.96 -31.66
C GLU A 568 -32.23 43.40 -31.89
N PRO A 569 -32.46 42.66 -32.99
CA PRO A 569 -33.73 41.99 -33.23
C PRO A 569 -34.03 40.92 -32.17
N SER A 570 -35.31 40.65 -31.92
CA SER A 570 -35.72 39.51 -31.08
C SER A 570 -35.13 38.20 -31.60
N PHE A 571 -34.63 37.35 -30.70
CA PHE A 571 -34.07 36.05 -31.09
C PHE A 571 -35.18 35.06 -31.42
N GLN A 572 -35.19 34.60 -32.67
CA GLN A 572 -36.10 33.57 -33.14
C GLN A 572 -35.47 32.21 -32.83
N LYS A 573 -36.06 31.48 -31.88
CA LYS A 573 -35.62 30.11 -31.55
C LYS A 573 -35.92 29.18 -32.73
N HIS A 574 -35.07 28.17 -32.90
CA HIS A 574 -35.29 27.12 -33.89
C HIS A 574 -35.79 25.85 -33.19
N ASP A 575 -36.83 25.21 -33.73
CA ASP A 575 -37.54 24.10 -33.05
C ASP A 575 -36.65 22.90 -32.70
N ARG A 576 -35.63 22.65 -33.53
CA ARG A 576 -34.73 21.48 -33.40
C ARG A 576 -33.31 21.80 -32.94
N LEU A 577 -32.93 23.09 -32.89
CA LEU A 577 -31.55 23.49 -32.60
C LEU A 577 -31.50 24.19 -31.25
N ARG A 578 -30.46 23.88 -30.47
CA ARG A 578 -30.26 24.55 -29.18
C ARG A 578 -29.95 26.03 -29.41
N SER A 579 -30.45 26.91 -28.54
CA SER A 579 -30.06 28.32 -28.56
C SER A 579 -28.62 28.44 -28.08
N ALA A 580 -27.83 29.28 -28.74
CA ALA A 580 -26.42 29.53 -28.41
C ALA A 580 -26.10 31.01 -28.67
N SER A 581 -25.02 31.49 -28.08
CA SER A 581 -24.47 32.80 -28.44
C SER A 581 -22.96 32.87 -28.28
N GLY A 582 -22.36 33.80 -29.02
CA GLY A 582 -20.93 34.07 -29.00
C GLY A 582 -20.62 35.49 -29.47
N ALA A 583 -19.33 35.82 -29.53
CA ALA A 583 -18.92 37.12 -30.02
C ALA A 583 -17.62 37.07 -30.83
N ILE A 584 -17.52 37.93 -31.83
CA ILE A 584 -16.31 38.13 -32.61
C ILE A 584 -15.58 39.35 -32.06
N VAL A 585 -14.40 39.10 -31.51
CA VAL A 585 -13.62 40.10 -30.77
C VAL A 585 -12.61 40.74 -31.70
N PHE A 586 -12.80 42.02 -31.98
CA PHE A 586 -11.86 42.85 -32.72
C PHE A 586 -10.97 43.65 -31.77
N GLU A 587 -9.71 43.78 -32.13
CA GLU A 587 -8.78 44.74 -31.55
C GLU A 587 -8.80 46.06 -32.37
N PRO A 588 -8.46 47.21 -31.76
CA PRO A 588 -8.39 48.49 -32.47
C PRO A 588 -7.46 48.52 -33.70
N ASP A 589 -6.47 47.63 -33.76
CA ASP A 589 -5.57 47.49 -34.91
C ASP A 589 -6.16 46.68 -36.08
N GLY A 590 -7.43 46.27 -35.98
CA GLY A 590 -8.16 45.55 -37.02
C GLY A 590 -7.96 44.03 -37.01
N ARG A 591 -7.15 43.49 -36.09
CA ARG A 591 -7.03 42.04 -35.91
C ARG A 591 -8.20 41.47 -35.12
N VAL A 592 -8.48 40.19 -35.37
CA VAL A 592 -9.56 39.42 -34.75
C VAL A 592 -8.99 38.26 -33.95
N TRP A 593 -9.63 37.98 -32.81
CA TRP A 593 -9.32 36.81 -31.99
C TRP A 593 -10.05 35.57 -32.51
N VAL A 594 -9.31 34.47 -32.68
CA VAL A 594 -9.79 33.18 -33.20
C VAL A 594 -9.38 32.08 -32.22
N THR A 595 -10.32 31.19 -31.86
CA THR A 595 -10.07 30.06 -30.97
C THR A 595 -9.56 28.85 -31.75
N GLU A 596 -8.66 28.08 -31.14
CA GLU A 596 -8.36 26.70 -31.56
C GLU A 596 -8.94 25.73 -30.53
N PRO A 597 -10.05 25.05 -30.86
CA PRO A 597 -10.65 24.08 -29.96
C PRO A 597 -9.65 22.98 -29.57
N THR A 598 -9.62 22.61 -28.29
CA THR A 598 -8.76 21.56 -27.77
C THR A 598 -9.01 20.23 -28.50
N ASN A 599 -7.97 19.66 -29.12
CA ASN A 599 -8.03 18.45 -29.94
C ASN A 599 -8.93 18.53 -31.20
N HIS A 600 -9.28 19.74 -31.67
CA HIS A 600 -10.05 19.96 -32.91
C HIS A 600 -11.32 19.12 -32.97
N VAL A 601 -12.13 19.18 -31.91
CA VAL A 601 -13.39 18.42 -31.79
C VAL A 601 -14.27 18.69 -33.01
N PHE A 602 -14.88 17.63 -33.56
CA PHE A 602 -15.67 17.65 -34.81
C PHE A 602 -14.89 18.12 -36.06
N GLY A 603 -13.56 18.02 -36.06
CA GLY A 603 -12.73 18.42 -37.21
C GLY A 603 -12.60 19.93 -37.38
N THR A 604 -13.06 20.72 -36.41
CA THR A 604 -12.91 22.17 -36.41
C THR A 604 -11.52 22.57 -35.94
N ALA A 605 -10.65 23.01 -36.85
CA ALA A 605 -9.31 23.48 -36.49
C ALA A 605 -9.38 24.84 -35.79
N HIS A 606 -10.19 25.77 -36.28
CA HIS A 606 -10.39 27.09 -35.68
C HIS A 606 -11.84 27.58 -35.78
N SER A 607 -12.28 28.37 -34.81
CA SER A 607 -13.64 28.90 -34.68
C SER A 607 -13.62 30.27 -33.99
N PHE A 608 -14.79 30.89 -33.88
CA PHE A 608 -15.05 31.97 -32.93
C PHE A 608 -15.59 31.41 -31.60
N PRO A 609 -15.41 32.13 -30.48
CA PRO A 609 -15.90 31.71 -29.17
C PRO A 609 -17.43 31.82 -29.08
N LYS A 610 -18.05 30.74 -28.60
CA LYS A 610 -19.51 30.53 -28.56
C LYS A 610 -19.87 29.23 -27.83
N GLY A 611 -20.95 29.28 -27.07
CA GLY A 611 -21.53 28.09 -26.45
C GLY A 611 -23.04 28.16 -26.29
N GLY A 612 -23.58 27.09 -25.73
CA GLY A 612 -25.02 26.91 -25.54
C GLY A 612 -25.57 27.92 -24.55
N LEU A 613 -26.80 28.38 -24.78
CA LEU A 613 -27.46 29.28 -23.84
C LEU A 613 -27.71 28.57 -22.52
N GLU A 614 -27.09 29.04 -21.45
CA GLU A 614 -27.30 28.53 -20.10
C GLU A 614 -28.60 29.04 -19.48
N ASN A 615 -29.27 28.17 -18.73
CA ASN A 615 -30.51 28.53 -18.03
C ASN A 615 -30.24 29.62 -17.00
N GLY A 616 -30.91 30.77 -17.14
CA GLY A 616 -30.78 31.93 -16.25
C GLY A 616 -29.95 33.07 -16.84
N LEU A 617 -29.32 32.89 -18.00
CA LEU A 617 -28.64 33.95 -18.73
C LEU A 617 -29.47 34.43 -19.94
N ASN A 618 -29.26 35.69 -20.33
CA ASN A 618 -29.68 36.19 -21.63
C ASN A 618 -28.55 36.00 -22.66
N LEU A 619 -28.85 36.10 -23.96
CA LEU A 619 -27.88 35.83 -25.04
C LEU A 619 -26.64 36.73 -24.98
N ARG A 620 -26.77 38.00 -24.57
CA ARG A 620 -25.61 38.91 -24.43
C ARG A 620 -24.69 38.48 -23.31
N THR A 621 -25.25 38.20 -22.14
CA THR A 621 -24.48 37.75 -20.98
C THR A 621 -23.82 36.42 -21.26
N ASN A 622 -24.55 35.48 -21.89
CA ASN A 622 -24.00 34.20 -22.32
C ASN A 622 -22.82 34.42 -23.29
N ALA A 623 -22.95 35.27 -24.30
CA ALA A 623 -21.85 35.54 -25.24
C ALA A 623 -20.58 36.11 -24.54
N VAL A 624 -20.74 37.01 -23.58
CA VAL A 624 -19.60 37.55 -22.81
C VAL A 624 -18.96 36.48 -21.92
N LYS A 625 -19.77 35.60 -21.31
CA LYS A 625 -19.30 34.46 -20.51
C LYS A 625 -18.51 33.47 -21.38
N GLU A 626 -19.08 33.05 -22.51
CA GLU A 626 -18.46 32.12 -23.47
C GLU A 626 -17.14 32.66 -24.02
N VAL A 627 -17.07 33.95 -24.35
CA VAL A 627 -15.80 34.59 -24.73
C VAL A 627 -14.78 34.47 -23.62
N TYR A 628 -15.14 34.78 -22.37
CA TYR A 628 -14.20 34.64 -21.26
C TYR A 628 -13.78 33.18 -21.03
N GLU A 629 -14.70 32.23 -21.09
CA GLU A 629 -14.41 30.81 -20.87
C GLU A 629 -13.50 30.25 -21.96
N GLU A 630 -13.77 30.52 -23.23
CA GLU A 630 -12.94 30.03 -24.32
C GLU A 630 -11.62 30.80 -24.49
N THR A 631 -11.60 32.10 -24.17
CA THR A 631 -10.46 32.97 -24.53
C THR A 631 -9.71 33.60 -23.35
N GLY A 632 -10.28 33.60 -22.14
CA GLY A 632 -9.76 34.35 -21.00
C GLY A 632 -9.92 35.87 -21.12
N LEU A 633 -10.53 36.36 -22.20
CA LEU A 633 -10.73 37.79 -22.46
C LEU A 633 -12.05 38.27 -21.86
N HIS A 634 -12.03 39.44 -21.24
CA HIS A 634 -13.24 40.14 -20.86
C HIS A 634 -13.57 41.19 -21.92
N VAL A 635 -14.80 41.16 -22.43
CA VAL A 635 -15.23 41.94 -23.57
C VAL A 635 -16.50 42.73 -23.30
N GLN A 636 -16.70 43.79 -24.08
CA GLN A 636 -17.98 44.49 -24.19
C GLN A 636 -18.52 44.38 -25.61
N LEU A 637 -19.84 44.28 -25.73
CA LEU A 637 -20.55 44.18 -26.99
C LEU A 637 -20.80 45.57 -27.59
N TYR A 638 -20.59 45.66 -28.91
CA TYR A 638 -20.65 46.88 -29.71
C TYR A 638 -21.68 46.81 -30.85
N GLY A 639 -22.13 45.61 -31.23
CA GLY A 639 -23.11 45.45 -32.30
C GLY A 639 -23.70 44.05 -32.37
N PHE A 640 -24.85 43.93 -33.03
CA PHE A 640 -25.42 42.67 -33.46
C PHE A 640 -24.86 42.28 -34.83
N ILE A 641 -24.41 41.03 -34.98
CA ILE A 641 -23.92 40.51 -36.27
C ILE A 641 -25.04 39.73 -36.98
N GLY A 642 -25.55 38.67 -36.35
CA GLY A 642 -26.53 37.80 -36.97
C GLY A 642 -26.86 36.57 -36.13
N ASP A 643 -27.90 35.85 -36.56
CA ASP A 643 -28.29 34.54 -36.06
C ASP A 643 -28.02 33.48 -37.13
N TYR A 644 -27.23 32.46 -36.79
CA TYR A 644 -26.75 31.48 -37.76
C TYR A 644 -27.08 30.07 -37.28
N ASP A 645 -27.69 29.28 -38.16
CA ASP A 645 -27.97 27.86 -37.90
C ASP A 645 -26.70 27.04 -38.16
N ARG A 646 -26.27 26.31 -37.13
CA ARG A 646 -25.18 25.34 -37.15
C ARG A 646 -25.75 23.92 -37.04
N THR A 647 -24.89 22.93 -37.11
CA THR A 647 -25.25 21.51 -37.01
C THR A 647 -26.09 21.16 -35.77
N THR A 648 -25.85 21.80 -34.62
CA THR A 648 -26.54 21.47 -33.35
C THR A 648 -27.14 22.68 -32.63
N SER A 649 -26.93 23.90 -33.13
CA SER A 649 -27.36 25.12 -32.46
C SER A 649 -27.73 26.22 -33.45
N ARG A 650 -28.67 27.10 -33.06
CA ARG A 650 -28.83 28.42 -33.66
C ARG A 650 -28.08 29.42 -32.80
N THR A 651 -27.03 30.00 -33.34
CA THR A 651 -26.07 30.81 -32.59
C THR A 651 -26.21 32.29 -32.95
N ARG A 652 -26.47 33.13 -31.95
CA ARG A 652 -26.41 34.60 -32.09
C ARG A 652 -24.98 35.10 -31.91
N TYR A 653 -24.48 35.86 -32.87
CA TYR A 653 -23.17 36.51 -32.76
C TYR A 653 -23.28 38.01 -32.54
N TYR A 654 -22.37 38.51 -31.70
CA TYR A 654 -22.19 39.93 -31.44
C TYR A 654 -20.79 40.38 -31.84
N LEU A 655 -20.68 41.64 -32.21
CA LEU A 655 -19.39 42.32 -32.36
C LEU A 655 -18.90 42.74 -30.96
N ALA A 656 -17.65 42.45 -30.64
CA ALA A 656 -17.09 42.72 -29.33
C ALA A 656 -15.70 43.37 -29.38
N LYS A 657 -15.36 44.10 -28.30
CA LYS A 657 -14.04 44.69 -28.05
C LYS A 657 -13.51 44.18 -26.71
N ARG A 658 -12.23 43.83 -26.65
CA ARG A 658 -11.56 43.48 -25.39
C ARG A 658 -11.41 44.73 -24.50
N VAL A 659 -11.79 44.59 -23.24
CA VAL A 659 -11.68 45.64 -22.22
C VAL A 659 -10.81 45.24 -21.03
N ASP A 660 -10.67 43.94 -20.77
CA ASP A 660 -9.77 43.37 -19.76
C ASP A 660 -9.49 41.89 -20.10
N GLY A 661 -8.81 41.15 -19.24
CA GLY A 661 -8.53 39.73 -19.44
C GLY A 661 -7.21 39.47 -20.16
N THR A 662 -6.83 38.20 -20.16
CA THR A 662 -5.58 37.74 -20.77
C THR A 662 -5.80 36.40 -21.46
N PRO A 663 -5.24 36.21 -22.67
CA PRO A 663 -5.32 34.92 -23.35
C PRO A 663 -4.64 33.79 -22.55
N SER A 664 -3.74 34.11 -21.61
CA SER A 664 -3.14 33.11 -20.70
C SER A 664 -4.17 32.34 -19.86
N ASP A 665 -5.35 32.93 -19.65
CA ASP A 665 -6.40 32.42 -18.77
C ASP A 665 -7.44 31.53 -19.48
N MET A 666 -7.32 31.35 -20.81
CA MET A 666 -8.25 30.54 -21.62
C MET A 666 -8.62 29.20 -20.96
N GLY A 667 -9.89 28.84 -21.07
CA GLY A 667 -10.48 27.62 -20.56
C GLY A 667 -10.00 26.37 -21.30
N PHE A 668 -10.41 25.20 -20.81
CA PHE A 668 -10.01 23.91 -21.37
C PHE A 668 -10.51 23.64 -22.78
N GLU A 669 -11.52 24.40 -23.22
CA GLU A 669 -12.11 24.26 -24.55
C GLU A 669 -11.18 24.76 -25.65
N SER A 670 -10.24 25.65 -25.33
CA SER A 670 -9.25 26.17 -26.27
C SER A 670 -7.85 25.73 -25.88
N GLN A 671 -7.12 25.12 -26.83
CA GLN A 671 -5.71 24.79 -26.63
C GLN A 671 -4.78 25.95 -27.01
N SER A 672 -5.27 26.90 -27.81
CA SER A 672 -4.58 28.15 -28.10
C SER A 672 -5.52 29.20 -28.71
N LEU A 673 -5.05 30.44 -28.77
CA LEU A 673 -5.74 31.56 -29.42
C LEU A 673 -4.84 32.21 -30.46
N LYS A 674 -5.45 32.64 -31.58
CA LYS A 674 -4.79 33.41 -32.62
C LYS A 674 -5.32 34.83 -32.62
N LEU A 675 -4.43 35.80 -32.63
CA LEU A 675 -4.77 37.18 -32.98
C LEU A 675 -4.27 37.42 -34.39
N ALA A 676 -5.20 37.48 -35.35
CA ALA A 676 -4.89 37.43 -36.78
C ALA A 676 -5.51 38.60 -37.52
N ARG A 677 -4.87 39.06 -38.60
CA ARG A 677 -5.51 39.94 -39.58
C ARG A 677 -6.61 39.19 -40.32
N LEU A 678 -7.58 39.91 -40.90
CA LEU A 678 -8.76 39.32 -41.53
C LEU A 678 -8.45 38.24 -42.57
N THR A 679 -7.44 38.46 -43.43
CA THR A 679 -7.06 37.49 -44.46
C THR A 679 -6.45 36.20 -43.89
N GLU A 680 -5.76 36.26 -42.75
CA GLU A 680 -5.25 35.06 -42.09
C GLU A 680 -6.32 34.41 -41.22
N ALA A 681 -7.21 35.19 -40.61
CA ALA A 681 -8.36 34.65 -39.89
C ALA A 681 -9.23 33.81 -40.83
N ASP A 682 -9.54 34.33 -42.02
CA ASP A 682 -10.28 33.61 -43.05
C ASP A 682 -9.62 32.27 -43.44
N ARG A 683 -8.29 32.24 -43.55
CA ARG A 683 -7.53 31.00 -43.82
C ARG A 683 -7.52 30.00 -42.67
N LEU A 684 -7.62 30.49 -41.43
CA LEU A 684 -7.62 29.63 -40.24
C LEU A 684 -8.98 28.94 -40.06
N LEU A 685 -10.07 29.68 -40.28
CA LEU A 685 -11.43 29.18 -40.08
C LEU A 685 -11.71 27.97 -40.95
N SER A 686 -12.21 26.91 -40.32
CA SER A 686 -12.34 25.61 -40.98
C SER A 686 -13.70 25.39 -41.66
N SER A 687 -14.64 26.32 -41.52
CA SER A 687 -15.99 26.20 -42.08
C SER A 687 -16.38 27.42 -42.89
N GLU A 688 -17.05 27.20 -44.03
CA GLU A 688 -17.60 28.27 -44.88
C GLU A 688 -18.57 29.18 -44.12
N LEU A 689 -19.28 28.62 -43.13
CA LEU A 689 -20.16 29.38 -42.26
C LEU A 689 -19.38 30.36 -41.39
N ASP A 690 -18.25 29.94 -40.80
CA ASP A 690 -17.43 30.85 -40.00
C ASP A 690 -16.80 31.97 -40.86
N THR A 691 -16.38 31.67 -42.10
CA THR A 691 -15.96 32.69 -43.07
C THR A 691 -17.10 33.68 -43.37
N THR A 692 -18.33 33.19 -43.56
CA THR A 692 -19.51 34.05 -43.77
C THR A 692 -19.76 34.96 -42.57
N ILE A 693 -19.70 34.41 -41.35
CA ILE A 693 -19.87 35.18 -40.12
C ILE A 693 -18.76 36.23 -39.97
N LEU A 694 -17.51 35.90 -40.33
CA LEU A 694 -16.40 36.87 -40.33
C LEU A 694 -16.68 38.03 -41.28
N LEU A 695 -17.14 37.76 -42.50
CA LEU A 695 -17.49 38.81 -43.48
C LEU A 695 -18.60 39.72 -42.97
N ASP A 696 -19.63 39.15 -42.34
CA ASP A 696 -20.70 39.94 -41.74
C ASP A 696 -20.21 40.75 -40.54
N ALA A 697 -19.35 40.18 -39.71
CA ALA A 697 -18.72 40.88 -38.60
C ALA A 697 -17.89 42.07 -39.06
N VAL A 698 -17.15 41.93 -40.18
CA VAL A 698 -16.38 43.04 -40.79
C VAL A 698 -17.30 44.17 -41.24
N LYS A 699 -18.44 43.86 -41.85
CA LYS A 699 -19.43 44.89 -42.25
C LYS A 699 -19.96 45.66 -41.03
N VAL A 700 -20.20 44.98 -39.92
CA VAL A 700 -20.63 45.62 -38.67
C VAL A 700 -19.47 46.43 -38.06
N PHE A 701 -18.25 45.87 -38.03
CA PHE A 701 -17.05 46.54 -37.52
C PHE A 701 -16.79 47.87 -38.22
N GLN A 702 -16.84 47.90 -39.56
CA GLN A 702 -16.61 49.10 -40.38
C GLN A 702 -17.65 50.21 -40.13
N LYS A 703 -18.86 49.86 -39.69
CA LYS A 703 -19.94 50.81 -39.37
C LYS A 703 -19.94 51.26 -37.91
N THR A 704 -19.12 50.63 -37.07
CA THR A 704 -19.13 50.84 -35.62
C THR A 704 -17.94 51.68 -35.19
N SER A 705 -18.16 52.73 -34.40
CA SER A 705 -17.04 53.49 -33.82
C SER A 705 -16.41 52.70 -32.67
N PHE A 706 -15.18 52.21 -32.87
CA PHE A 706 -14.37 51.52 -31.87
C PHE A 706 -13.52 52.43 -30.99
N HIS A 707 -13.61 53.75 -31.19
CA HIS A 707 -12.85 54.79 -30.47
C HIS A 707 -13.42 55.07 -29.08
#